data_AF-A0A194WAT2-F1
#
_entry.id   AF-A0A194WAT2-F1
#
_cell.length_a   1.000
_cell.length_b   1.000
_cell.length_c   1.000
_cell.angle_alpha   90.00
_cell.angle_beta   90.00
_cell.angle_gamma   90.00
#
_symmetry.space_group_name_H-M   'P 1'
#
loop_
_entity.id
_entity.type
_entity.pdbx_description
1 polymer ?
#
loop_
_entity_poly.entity_id
_entity_poly.type
_entity_poly.pdbx_seq_one_letter_code
_entity_poly.pdbx_strand_id
1 'polypeptide(L)'
;MVRFSAFSKAASWRAIDDPIANSDDANHRIQEDQSEAQPMRRRSLCSVFDFSTIKPVHLCWAIFPVLILLLQLLLLHDARLLHFSHIIAPSFPLLRPSYSPLAQLIPEPVCNNPQVFPTTAPVSKPLTMGLTSETNRVVHAFDYNDADVNNAVREFLDQMELGLQKDGTSLSQIPTYVTGVPNGTEKGLYLAVDLGGTNFRVCSIQLNGDTTFNLTYSKVAIPKELMTAKAAQQLFAFLAKQIEIFLRTHHSQHFSHRTRRRFTFSSPEGFKDEEIFRLGFTFSFPVQQVGINKGILIRWTKGFDIPDAVGKDVCELLQNEIDKLGLPVKVAALVNDTVGTLMARSYTSPGKKGTVLGAIFGTGTNGAYIEKLANVKKPVQGEFDKSTGDMVINTEWGSFDNQLNVLPKTPYDHKLDADSNNPGIQMFEKRVSGMFLGEILRLSIIDMLKNENIQFFKDENSSKNDWQSTTTVAETSGIFRQWGVDTAIMSVAAADNTPDLGTLRQALEDQLLVYSPSLEDAQAFKAVSEAIGRRAARLSAVAIAAIVLQTGKLTDPEWEGEPIDIGVDGSLVEHYPYFRDMIYEALRAIDGIGEAGADKIRIGIAKDGSGVGAALIALVATGMEKSQPTPEFMDQVRSTLNVEAAVISANPAIPIDTPSTTVPAGIEAAVY
;
A
#
# COMPACT_ATOMS: atom_id res chain seq x y z
N MET A 1 36.01 -13.93 45.90
CA MET A 1 35.79 -15.35 46.25
C MET A 1 34.87 -15.94 45.18
N VAL A 2 35.38 -16.94 44.42
CA VAL A 2 34.68 -17.99 43.60
C VAL A 2 33.59 -17.48 42.62
N ARG A 3 33.69 -17.41 41.28
CA ARG A 3 34.32 -18.16 40.16
C ARG A 3 33.58 -19.45 39.70
N PHE A 4 33.38 -19.53 38.37
CA PHE A 4 32.97 -20.64 37.45
C PHE A 4 31.47 -20.74 37.09
N SER A 5 31.04 -20.54 35.83
CA SER A 5 31.17 -21.38 34.59
C SER A 5 30.32 -22.66 34.68
N ALA A 6 29.67 -23.26 33.67
CA ALA A 6 29.56 -23.10 32.22
C ALA A 6 28.51 -24.14 31.71
N PHE A 7 28.32 -24.18 30.38
CA PHE A 7 27.83 -25.30 29.54
C PHE A 7 26.35 -25.38 29.10
N SER A 8 26.13 -24.85 27.89
CA SER A 8 25.62 -25.52 26.67
C SER A 8 25.16 -26.99 26.77
N LYS A 9 23.95 -27.28 26.25
CA LYS A 9 23.76 -28.27 25.17
C LYS A 9 22.37 -28.19 24.54
N ALA A 10 22.36 -28.13 23.22
CA ALA A 10 21.23 -28.42 22.35
C ALA A 10 20.92 -29.93 22.31
N ALA A 11 19.66 -30.30 22.10
CA ALA A 11 19.27 -31.49 21.36
C ALA A 11 17.78 -31.45 20.97
N SER A 12 17.56 -31.51 19.67
CA SER A 12 16.33 -31.86 18.96
C SER A 12 15.77 -33.23 19.36
N TRP A 13 14.44 -33.40 19.32
CA TRP A 13 13.83 -34.70 18.99
C TRP A 13 12.60 -34.51 18.10
N ARG A 14 12.60 -35.28 17.01
CA ARG A 14 11.51 -35.49 16.05
C ARG A 14 10.48 -36.48 16.60
N ALA A 15 9.30 -36.39 15.99
CA ALA A 15 8.10 -37.22 16.04
C ALA A 15 8.30 -38.75 16.13
N ILE A 16 7.27 -39.43 16.63
CA ILE A 16 6.68 -40.67 16.09
C ILE A 16 5.20 -40.71 16.52
N ASP A 17 4.35 -41.01 15.54
CA ASP A 17 2.91 -41.26 15.60
C ASP A 17 2.53 -42.59 16.30
N ASP A 18 1.21 -42.76 16.46
CA ASP A 18 0.40 -43.99 16.40
C ASP A 18 -0.42 -44.41 17.65
N PRO A 19 -1.60 -45.07 17.44
CA PRO A 19 -2.88 -44.56 17.95
C PRO A 19 -3.69 -45.63 18.74
N ILE A 20 -5.00 -45.35 18.93
CA ILE A 20 -6.15 -46.30 19.06
C ILE A 20 -6.87 -46.39 20.43
N ALA A 21 -8.15 -45.98 20.36
CA ALA A 21 -9.41 -46.50 20.94
C ALA A 21 -9.81 -46.38 22.42
N ASN A 22 -11.03 -45.83 22.56
CA ASN A 22 -12.20 -46.26 23.34
C ASN A 22 -12.03 -46.77 24.78
N SER A 23 -12.74 -46.13 25.71
CA SER A 23 -14.03 -46.66 26.20
C SER A 23 -14.69 -45.73 27.21
N ASP A 24 -16.01 -45.69 27.15
CA ASP A 24 -16.96 -45.17 28.14
C ASP A 24 -16.67 -45.66 29.58
N ASP A 25 -16.99 -44.90 30.62
CA ASP A 25 -18.31 -44.94 31.28
C ASP A 25 -18.32 -44.28 32.69
N ALA A 26 -19.50 -43.79 33.05
CA ALA A 26 -20.10 -43.68 34.39
C ALA A 26 -19.53 -42.74 35.50
N ASN A 27 -20.27 -41.63 35.68
CA ASN A 27 -21.02 -41.23 36.88
C ASN A 27 -20.40 -41.37 38.30
N HIS A 28 -20.28 -40.23 38.99
CA HIS A 28 -20.75 -40.11 40.38
C HIS A 28 -21.19 -38.67 40.71
N ARG A 29 -22.45 -38.54 41.16
CA ARG A 29 -23.05 -37.37 41.84
C ARG A 29 -22.78 -37.43 43.34
N ILE A 30 -22.55 -36.28 43.97
CA ILE A 30 -23.07 -35.80 45.29
C ILE A 30 -23.09 -34.25 45.16
N GLN A 31 -24.24 -33.56 45.00
CA GLN A 31 -25.10 -32.92 46.04
C GLN A 31 -24.31 -32.12 47.10
N GLU A 32 -24.67 -30.93 47.57
CA GLU A 32 -25.73 -29.95 47.37
C GLU A 32 -25.30 -28.79 48.30
N ASP A 33 -25.37 -27.52 47.91
CA ASP A 33 -26.01 -26.53 48.79
C ASP A 33 -26.44 -25.28 48.02
N GLN A 34 -27.63 -24.82 48.39
CA GLN A 34 -28.43 -23.80 47.72
C GLN A 34 -28.28 -22.45 48.42
N SER A 35 -28.45 -21.36 47.66
CA SER A 35 -29.27 -20.23 48.14
C SER A 35 -29.84 -19.46 46.96
N GLU A 36 -31.13 -19.19 47.05
CA GLU A 36 -32.10 -18.84 46.02
C GLU A 36 -32.09 -17.36 45.59
N ALA A 37 -32.54 -17.11 44.34
CA ALA A 37 -33.61 -16.15 44.07
C ALA A 37 -34.29 -16.48 42.72
N GLN A 38 -35.61 -16.61 42.74
CA GLN A 38 -36.47 -17.17 41.69
C GLN A 38 -36.88 -16.19 40.56
N PRO A 39 -37.42 -16.71 39.43
CA PRO A 39 -37.63 -16.00 38.17
C PRO A 39 -39.09 -15.59 37.92
N MET A 40 -39.33 -14.68 36.97
CA MET A 40 -40.67 -14.40 36.44
C MET A 40 -40.72 -14.42 34.89
N ARG A 41 -41.80 -15.04 34.40
CA ARG A 41 -42.07 -15.50 33.05
C ARG A 41 -42.56 -14.42 32.07
N ARG A 42 -42.27 -14.69 30.77
CA ARG A 42 -43.11 -14.56 29.56
C ARG A 42 -43.45 -13.15 29.01
N ARG A 43 -43.05 -12.86 27.76
CA ARG A 43 -43.87 -12.95 26.52
C ARG A 43 -43.14 -12.36 25.30
N SER A 44 -43.30 -13.04 24.17
CA SER A 44 -43.03 -12.60 22.80
C SER A 44 -43.90 -11.41 22.37
N LEU A 45 -43.39 -10.55 21.48
CA LEU A 45 -44.21 -9.80 20.49
C LEU A 45 -43.32 -9.19 19.40
N CYS A 46 -43.59 -9.58 18.15
CA CYS A 46 -43.32 -8.80 16.95
C CYS A 46 -44.29 -7.60 16.90
N SER A 47 -43.82 -6.41 16.55
CA SER A 47 -44.62 -5.45 15.75
C SER A 47 -43.78 -4.27 15.24
N VAL A 48 -43.96 -4.04 13.94
CA VAL A 48 -43.68 -2.87 13.08
C VAL A 48 -43.81 -1.51 13.80
N PHE A 49 -42.85 -0.61 13.58
CA PHE A 49 -42.98 0.81 13.93
C PHE A 49 -43.64 1.58 12.78
N ASP A 50 -44.79 2.19 13.08
CA ASP A 50 -45.58 3.02 12.17
C ASP A 50 -45.32 4.51 12.46
N PHE A 51 -44.88 5.26 11.45
CA PHE A 51 -44.54 6.69 11.54
C PHE A 51 -45.75 7.55 11.18
N SER A 52 -46.76 7.58 12.05
CA SER A 52 -47.85 8.54 11.92
C SER A 52 -48.39 8.96 13.27
N THR A 53 -47.67 9.83 13.99
CA THR A 53 -48.20 10.82 14.95
C THR A 53 -47.06 11.57 15.66
N ILE A 54 -46.52 12.62 15.04
CA ILE A 54 -45.71 13.62 15.74
C ILE A 54 -46.53 14.91 15.85
N LYS A 55 -46.84 15.33 17.08
CA LYS A 55 -47.60 16.56 17.35
C LYS A 55 -46.74 17.81 17.14
N PRO A 56 -47.31 18.93 16.66
CA PRO A 56 -46.59 20.15 16.26
C PRO A 56 -45.84 20.88 17.39
N VAL A 57 -46.01 20.50 18.65
CA VAL A 57 -45.30 21.09 19.80
C VAL A 57 -43.82 20.71 19.84
N HIS A 58 -43.42 19.58 19.24
CA HIS A 58 -42.02 19.13 19.26
C HIS A 58 -41.15 19.77 18.15
N LEU A 59 -41.76 20.41 17.14
CA LEU A 59 -41.03 21.08 16.07
C LEU A 59 -40.52 22.47 16.52
N CYS A 60 -41.23 23.14 17.42
CA CYS A 60 -40.83 24.46 17.94
C CYS A 60 -39.59 24.43 18.86
N TRP A 61 -39.31 23.30 19.51
CA TRP A 61 -38.15 23.15 20.41
C TRP A 61 -36.84 22.87 19.68
N ALA A 62 -36.89 22.40 18.44
CA ALA A 62 -35.70 22.15 17.62
C ALA A 62 -35.24 23.38 16.80
N ILE A 63 -36.16 24.29 16.46
CA ILE A 63 -35.89 25.44 15.59
C ILE A 63 -35.27 26.62 16.35
N PHE A 64 -35.61 26.79 17.63
CA PHE A 64 -35.16 27.92 18.45
C PHE A 64 -33.62 28.00 18.65
N PRO A 65 -32.88 26.91 18.96
CA PRO A 65 -31.43 26.98 19.12
C PRO A 65 -30.67 27.21 17.81
N VAL A 66 -31.22 26.74 16.67
CA VAL A 66 -30.63 26.96 15.34
C VAL A 66 -30.72 28.43 14.91
N LEU A 67 -31.81 29.11 15.28
CA LEU A 67 -32.00 30.53 15.00
C LEU A 67 -31.03 31.43 15.82
N ILE A 68 -30.73 31.04 17.06
CA ILE A 68 -29.76 31.75 17.91
C ILE A 68 -28.34 31.60 17.37
N LEU A 69 -27.97 30.42 16.88
CA LEU A 69 -26.66 30.16 16.28
C LEU A 69 -26.46 30.97 14.99
N LEU A 70 -27.50 31.08 14.15
CA LEU A 70 -27.51 31.92 12.95
C LEU A 70 -27.39 33.41 13.28
N LEU A 71 -28.05 33.89 14.34
CA LEU A 71 -27.96 35.28 14.79
C LEU A 71 -26.56 35.63 15.32
N GLN A 72 -25.91 34.70 16.02
CA GLN A 72 -24.54 34.87 16.51
C GLN A 72 -23.52 34.90 15.35
N LEU A 73 -23.70 34.06 14.33
CA LEU A 73 -22.85 34.06 13.13
C LEU A 73 -22.97 35.35 12.30
N LEU A 74 -24.16 35.95 12.26
CA LEU A 74 -24.39 37.25 11.60
C LEU A 74 -23.75 38.41 12.36
N LEU A 75 -23.80 38.42 13.69
CA LEU A 75 -23.20 39.46 14.54
C LEU A 75 -21.66 39.41 14.56
N LEU A 76 -21.05 38.26 14.33
CA LEU A 76 -19.58 38.13 14.22
C LEU A 76 -19.04 38.56 12.84
N HIS A 77 -19.87 38.67 11.81
CA HIS A 77 -19.44 39.04 10.46
C HIS A 77 -19.19 40.55 10.31
N ASP A 78 -19.85 41.39 11.10
CA ASP A 78 -19.71 42.86 11.05
C ASP A 78 -18.48 43.40 11.83
N ALA A 79 -17.78 42.58 12.62
CA ALA A 79 -16.66 43.03 13.45
C ALA A 79 -15.32 43.20 12.69
N ARG A 80 -15.27 43.00 11.37
CA ARG A 80 -14.04 43.15 10.55
C ARG A 80 -13.96 44.43 9.71
N LEU A 81 -14.89 45.36 9.86
CA LEU A 81 -14.88 46.64 9.17
C LEU A 81 -15.01 47.79 10.18
N LEU A 82 -13.95 48.10 10.94
CA LEU A 82 -13.77 49.39 11.64
C LEU A 82 -12.37 49.45 12.27
N HIS A 83 -11.33 49.50 11.43
CA HIS A 83 -10.03 50.06 11.83
C HIS A 83 -9.78 51.29 10.96
N PHE A 84 -10.10 52.48 11.46
CA PHE A 84 -9.38 53.73 11.20
C PHE A 84 -9.97 54.84 12.08
N SER A 85 -9.07 55.60 12.73
CA SER A 85 -9.18 57.00 13.20
C SER A 85 -9.01 57.29 14.71
N HIS A 86 -7.88 57.97 14.96
CA HIS A 86 -7.43 58.94 15.97
C HIS A 86 -8.25 59.32 17.23
N ILE A 87 -7.49 59.43 18.33
CA ILE A 87 -7.37 60.52 19.33
C ILE A 87 -8.66 60.99 20.03
N ILE A 88 -8.67 60.93 21.38
CA ILE A 88 -8.95 62.03 22.35
C ILE A 88 -9.03 61.42 23.77
N ALA A 89 -8.26 61.98 24.71
CA ALA A 89 -8.39 61.75 26.15
C ALA A 89 -9.62 62.49 26.72
N PRO A 90 -10.16 62.04 27.87
CA PRO A 90 -10.36 63.00 28.93
C PRO A 90 -10.05 62.48 30.34
N SER A 91 -9.96 63.45 31.24
CA SER A 91 -9.30 63.43 32.54
C SER A 91 -10.31 63.49 33.71
N PHE A 92 -9.87 62.97 34.88
CA PHE A 92 -10.27 63.27 36.28
C PHE A 92 -11.59 62.69 36.85
N PRO A 93 -11.75 62.54 38.20
CA PRO A 93 -10.92 63.07 39.30
C PRO A 93 -10.50 62.09 40.44
N LEU A 94 -9.59 62.62 41.25
CA LEU A 94 -8.99 62.15 42.50
C LEU A 94 -10.00 61.84 43.64
N LEU A 95 -9.68 60.82 44.45
CA LEU A 95 -10.06 60.73 45.87
C LEU A 95 -8.88 60.17 46.69
N ARG A 96 -8.70 60.76 47.87
CA ARG A 96 -7.53 60.75 48.78
C ARG A 96 -7.52 59.55 49.78
N PRO A 97 -6.43 59.35 50.55
CA PRO A 97 -6.05 58.07 51.14
C PRO A 97 -6.55 57.88 52.58
N SER A 98 -6.67 56.62 53.00
CA SER A 98 -6.87 56.19 54.40
C SER A 98 -5.57 55.58 54.95
N TYR A 99 -5.09 56.17 56.06
CA TYR A 99 -3.96 55.71 56.86
C TYR A 99 -4.38 54.65 57.89
N SER A 100 -3.49 53.68 58.17
CA SER A 100 -3.34 52.92 59.44
C SER A 100 -2.05 52.07 59.40
N PRO A 101 -1.47 51.61 60.53
CA PRO A 101 -0.42 52.30 61.31
C PRO A 101 0.96 51.59 61.24
N LEU A 102 1.98 52.20 61.86
CA LEU A 102 3.35 51.69 61.98
C LEU A 102 3.42 50.29 62.61
N ALA A 103 4.02 49.33 61.90
CA ALA A 103 4.42 48.04 62.44
C ALA A 103 5.75 48.16 63.21
N GLN A 104 5.77 47.56 64.41
CA GLN A 104 6.92 47.49 65.31
C GLN A 104 8.01 46.55 64.75
N LEU A 105 9.27 46.99 64.84
CA LEU A 105 10.46 46.18 64.54
C LEU A 105 10.65 45.11 65.62
N ILE A 106 10.52 43.85 65.24
CA ILE A 106 11.00 42.68 66.00
C ILE A 106 12.33 42.26 65.34
N PRO A 107 13.44 42.10 66.08
CA PRO A 107 14.68 41.60 65.49
C PRO A 107 14.59 40.09 65.28
N GLU A 108 14.57 39.66 64.01
CA GLU A 108 14.69 38.25 63.62
C GLU A 108 16.15 37.75 63.68
N PRO A 109 16.36 36.43 63.88
CA PRO A 109 17.68 35.85 64.08
C PRO A 109 18.51 35.86 62.78
N VAL A 110 19.80 36.11 62.96
CA VAL A 110 20.82 36.16 61.90
C VAL A 110 20.90 34.81 61.17
N CYS A 111 20.54 34.78 59.88
CA CYS A 111 20.91 33.69 58.97
C CYS A 111 22.42 33.75 58.69
N ASN A 112 23.12 32.65 58.97
CA ASN A 112 24.49 32.47 58.50
C ASN A 112 24.52 32.44 56.96
N ASN A 113 25.40 33.24 56.35
CA ASN A 113 25.64 33.21 54.90
C ASN A 113 26.02 31.78 54.45
N PRO A 114 25.35 31.20 53.45
CA PRO A 114 25.83 29.99 52.81
C PRO A 114 27.16 30.25 52.12
N GLN A 115 27.99 29.20 51.99
CA GLN A 115 29.32 29.28 51.39
C GLN A 115 29.28 29.91 49.99
N VAL A 116 30.31 30.72 49.72
CA VAL A 116 30.57 31.40 48.45
C VAL A 116 30.54 30.38 47.31
N PHE A 117 29.66 30.61 46.33
CA PHE A 117 29.64 29.86 45.07
C PHE A 117 31.03 29.84 44.43
N PRO A 118 31.49 28.71 43.87
CA PRO A 118 32.77 28.66 43.17
C PRO A 118 32.83 29.72 42.07
N THR A 119 33.79 30.64 42.14
CA THR A 119 34.00 31.74 41.18
C THR A 119 34.80 31.34 39.93
N THR A 120 35.00 30.04 39.72
CA THR A 120 35.46 29.56 38.41
C THR A 120 34.26 29.45 37.50
N ALA A 121 34.16 30.35 36.51
CA ALA A 121 33.24 30.17 35.40
C ALA A 121 33.40 28.76 34.85
N PRO A 122 32.32 27.97 34.69
CA PRO A 122 32.44 26.70 34.00
C PRO A 122 33.03 27.01 32.63
N VAL A 123 34.18 26.43 32.32
CA VAL A 123 34.72 26.45 30.97
C VAL A 123 33.64 25.80 30.11
N SER A 124 32.87 26.62 29.40
CA SER A 124 31.96 26.16 28.39
C SER A 124 32.81 25.56 27.28
N LYS A 125 33.02 24.24 27.32
CA LYS A 125 33.02 23.52 26.06
C LYS A 125 31.74 23.97 25.35
N PRO A 126 31.78 24.41 24.08
CA PRO A 126 30.55 24.78 23.40
C PRO A 126 29.69 23.51 23.32
N LEU A 127 28.68 23.42 24.20
CA LEU A 127 27.81 22.25 24.36
C LEU A 127 27.08 21.91 23.05
N THR A 128 26.90 22.92 22.19
CA THR A 128 26.43 22.82 20.80
C THR A 128 27.32 21.95 19.90
N MET A 129 28.65 21.92 20.09
CA MET A 129 29.52 21.07 19.27
C MET A 129 29.34 19.58 19.56
N GLY A 130 28.91 19.20 20.78
CA GLY A 130 28.71 17.80 21.15
C GLY A 130 27.50 17.19 20.43
N LEU A 131 26.36 17.88 20.45
CA LEU A 131 25.16 17.44 19.74
C LEU A 131 25.40 17.41 18.23
N THR A 132 25.94 18.48 17.64
CA THR A 132 26.24 18.51 16.20
C THR A 132 27.21 17.39 15.78
N SER A 133 28.26 17.13 16.57
CA SER A 133 29.20 16.04 16.28
C SER A 133 28.51 14.67 16.31
N GLU A 134 27.61 14.44 17.27
CA GLU A 134 26.87 13.19 17.36
C GLU A 134 25.84 13.05 16.24
N THR A 135 25.11 14.12 15.93
CA THR A 135 24.21 14.17 14.77
C THR A 135 24.96 13.80 13.50
N ASN A 136 26.14 14.40 13.26
CA ASN A 136 26.95 14.09 12.09
C ASN A 136 27.41 12.63 12.09
N ARG A 137 27.78 12.05 13.24
CA ARG A 137 28.13 10.62 13.35
C ARG A 137 26.98 9.73 12.89
N VAL A 138 25.75 10.03 13.35
CA VAL A 138 24.56 9.26 12.99
C VAL A 138 24.17 9.48 11.53
N VAL A 139 24.19 10.72 11.04
CA VAL A 139 23.95 11.07 9.63
C VAL A 139 24.90 10.33 8.71
N HIS A 140 26.20 10.34 9.01
CA HIS A 140 27.22 9.62 8.22
C HIS A 140 27.01 8.11 8.18
N ALA A 141 26.38 7.51 9.20
CA ALA A 141 26.04 6.09 9.18
C ALA A 141 24.97 5.76 8.11
N PHE A 142 24.20 6.75 7.67
CA PHE A 142 23.18 6.62 6.63
C PHE A 142 23.64 7.08 5.25
N ASP A 143 24.89 7.57 5.11
CA ASP A 143 25.44 7.92 3.81
C ASP A 143 25.44 6.68 2.89
N TYR A 144 24.90 6.89 1.68
CA TYR A 144 24.85 5.86 0.65
C TYR A 144 25.33 6.48 -0.66
N ASN A 145 26.64 6.47 -0.86
CA ASN A 145 27.29 7.23 -1.93
C ASN A 145 27.02 6.66 -3.34
N ASP A 146 27.48 7.35 -4.37
CA ASP A 146 27.23 6.95 -5.77
C ASP A 146 27.88 5.60 -6.12
N ALA A 147 29.04 5.28 -5.55
CA ALA A 147 29.68 3.98 -5.77
C ALA A 147 28.85 2.84 -5.19
N ASP A 148 28.30 3.02 -3.99
CA ASP A 148 27.43 2.02 -3.34
C ASP A 148 26.11 1.82 -4.09
N VAL A 149 25.53 2.90 -4.61
CA VAL A 149 24.35 2.83 -5.50
C VAL A 149 24.68 2.00 -6.75
N ASN A 150 25.78 2.31 -7.43
CA ASN A 150 26.20 1.58 -8.63
C ASN A 150 26.54 0.11 -8.36
N ASN A 151 27.14 -0.19 -7.21
CA ASN A 151 27.38 -1.57 -6.77
C ASN A 151 26.06 -2.32 -6.58
N ALA A 152 25.07 -1.69 -5.96
CA ALA A 152 23.76 -2.31 -5.74
C ALA A 152 22.96 -2.47 -7.03
N VAL A 153 23.06 -1.55 -8.00
CA VAL A 153 22.42 -1.71 -9.33
C VAL A 153 22.94 -2.96 -10.03
N ARG A 154 24.26 -3.21 -9.98
CA ARG A 154 24.86 -4.42 -10.58
C ARG A 154 24.38 -5.70 -9.90
N GLU A 155 24.41 -5.75 -8.58
CA GLU A 155 23.88 -6.90 -7.82
C GLU A 155 22.37 -7.10 -8.07
N PHE A 156 21.60 -6.02 -8.21
CA PHE A 156 20.18 -6.09 -8.50
C PHE A 156 19.92 -6.72 -9.87
N LEU A 157 20.66 -6.30 -10.91
CA LEU A 157 20.60 -6.90 -12.25
C LEU A 157 20.96 -8.40 -12.21
N ASP A 158 22.04 -8.76 -11.52
CA ASP A 158 22.48 -10.16 -11.39
C ASP A 158 21.40 -11.03 -10.71
N GLN A 159 20.78 -10.51 -9.63
CA GLN A 159 19.69 -11.22 -8.94
C GLN A 159 18.41 -11.27 -9.78
N MET A 160 18.13 -10.26 -10.61
CA MET A 160 17.00 -10.28 -11.53
C MET A 160 17.16 -11.39 -12.57
N GLU A 161 18.33 -11.45 -13.21
CA GLU A 161 18.64 -12.50 -14.18
C GLU A 161 18.52 -13.89 -13.54
N LEU A 162 19.08 -14.05 -12.34
CA LEU A 162 19.00 -15.32 -11.61
C LEU A 162 17.54 -15.73 -11.32
N GLY A 163 16.68 -14.78 -10.94
CA GLY A 163 15.26 -15.04 -10.65
C GLY A 163 14.42 -15.38 -11.89
N LEU A 164 14.83 -14.93 -13.07
CA LEU A 164 14.23 -15.33 -14.34
C LEU A 164 14.67 -16.74 -14.77
N GLN A 165 15.81 -17.21 -14.28
CA GLN A 165 16.36 -18.54 -14.60
C GLN A 165 15.81 -19.67 -13.72
N LYS A 166 15.56 -19.42 -12.43
CA LYS A 166 15.11 -20.44 -11.48
C LYS A 166 14.29 -19.85 -10.32
N ASP A 167 13.51 -20.71 -9.67
CA ASP A 167 12.79 -20.36 -8.43
C ASP A 167 13.68 -20.48 -7.18
N GLY A 168 13.22 -19.92 -6.05
CA GLY A 168 13.92 -20.00 -4.76
C GLY A 168 15.07 -19.01 -4.60
N THR A 169 15.10 -17.96 -5.41
CA THR A 169 16.07 -16.85 -5.38
C THR A 169 15.58 -15.68 -4.53
N SER A 170 16.47 -14.74 -4.18
CA SER A 170 16.11 -13.53 -3.43
C SER A 170 15.07 -12.69 -4.16
N LEU A 171 15.30 -12.41 -5.45
CA LEU A 171 14.29 -11.84 -6.35
C LEU A 171 13.48 -12.96 -6.99
N SER A 172 12.18 -13.02 -6.70
CA SER A 172 11.35 -14.14 -7.12
C SER A 172 10.94 -14.08 -8.60
N GLN A 173 10.86 -12.88 -9.20
CA GLN A 173 10.51 -12.69 -10.62
C GLN A 173 9.28 -13.51 -11.03
N ILE A 174 8.16 -13.32 -10.33
CA ILE A 174 6.93 -14.11 -10.44
C ILE A 174 6.23 -13.82 -11.77
N PRO A 175 6.00 -14.84 -12.63
CA PRO A 175 5.17 -14.71 -13.82
C PRO A 175 3.72 -14.37 -13.47
N THR A 176 3.19 -13.29 -14.04
CA THR A 176 1.82 -12.82 -13.71
C THR A 176 0.76 -13.29 -14.69
N TYR A 177 1.17 -13.93 -15.80
CA TYR A 177 0.29 -14.36 -16.90
C TYR A 177 -0.38 -13.20 -17.67
N VAL A 178 -0.02 -11.95 -17.35
CA VAL A 178 -0.46 -10.76 -18.09
C VAL A 178 0.52 -10.51 -19.22
N THR A 179 0.07 -10.71 -20.47
CA THR A 179 0.93 -10.68 -21.67
C THR A 179 0.71 -9.44 -22.54
N GLY A 180 -0.25 -8.59 -22.16
CA GLY A 180 -0.56 -7.34 -22.83
C GLY A 180 -0.73 -6.20 -21.82
N VAL A 181 -0.34 -4.99 -22.24
CA VAL A 181 -0.43 -3.76 -21.46
C VAL A 181 -1.31 -2.77 -22.22
N PRO A 182 -2.20 -2.03 -21.53
CA PRO A 182 -3.16 -1.17 -22.21
C PRO A 182 -2.47 0.01 -22.89
N ASN A 183 -3.10 0.49 -23.97
CA ASN A 183 -2.63 1.60 -24.78
C ASN A 183 -3.54 2.85 -24.73
N GLY A 184 -4.59 2.82 -23.90
CA GLY A 184 -5.51 3.94 -23.69
C GLY A 184 -6.74 3.93 -24.60
N THR A 185 -6.82 3.01 -25.56
CA THR A 185 -7.97 2.89 -26.49
C THR A 185 -9.07 1.95 -25.97
N GLU A 186 -8.80 1.28 -24.85
CA GLU A 186 -9.69 0.30 -24.23
C GLU A 186 -11.02 0.94 -23.79
N LYS A 187 -12.13 0.22 -24.01
CA LYS A 187 -13.48 0.67 -23.66
C LYS A 187 -14.22 -0.41 -22.91
N GLY A 188 -15.17 -0.01 -22.08
CA GLY A 188 -16.11 -0.91 -21.44
C GLY A 188 -16.17 -0.74 -19.92
N LEU A 189 -17.12 -1.46 -19.33
CA LEU A 189 -17.40 -1.43 -17.91
C LEU A 189 -16.85 -2.71 -17.25
N TYR A 190 -15.95 -2.52 -16.30
CA TYR A 190 -15.27 -3.60 -15.58
C TYR A 190 -15.43 -3.41 -14.08
N LEU A 191 -15.42 -4.52 -13.34
CA LEU A 191 -15.38 -4.50 -11.89
C LEU A 191 -13.96 -4.74 -11.39
N ALA A 192 -13.66 -4.16 -10.26
CA ALA A 192 -12.47 -4.48 -9.50
C ALA A 192 -12.81 -4.58 -8.02
N VAL A 193 -12.18 -5.51 -7.32
CA VAL A 193 -12.26 -5.60 -5.87
C VAL A 193 -10.87 -5.67 -5.28
N ASP A 194 -10.72 -5.01 -4.14
CA ASP A 194 -9.44 -4.85 -3.46
C ASP A 194 -9.61 -5.26 -2.00
N LEU A 195 -8.95 -6.36 -1.63
CA LEU A 195 -8.89 -6.85 -0.27
C LEU A 195 -7.67 -6.28 0.45
N GLY A 196 -7.86 -5.10 1.04
CA GLY A 196 -6.86 -4.45 1.88
C GLY A 196 -6.73 -5.07 3.28
N GLY A 197 -5.78 -4.54 4.06
CA GLY A 197 -5.51 -5.01 5.43
C GLY A 197 -6.60 -4.71 6.46
N THR A 198 -7.50 -3.77 6.19
CA THR A 198 -8.55 -3.33 7.14
C THR A 198 -9.88 -3.04 6.46
N ASN A 199 -9.84 -2.77 5.17
CA ASN A 199 -11.02 -2.40 4.40
C ASN A 199 -11.07 -3.24 3.13
N PHE A 200 -12.27 -3.60 2.73
CA PHE A 200 -12.59 -4.16 1.43
C PHE A 200 -13.19 -3.06 0.56
N ARG A 201 -12.78 -3.01 -0.71
CA ARG A 201 -13.29 -2.02 -1.66
C ARG A 201 -13.81 -2.71 -2.91
N VAL A 202 -14.98 -2.29 -3.37
CA VAL A 202 -15.59 -2.71 -4.63
C VAL A 202 -15.67 -1.50 -5.54
N CYS A 203 -15.21 -1.65 -6.78
CA CYS A 203 -15.16 -0.59 -7.78
C CYS A 203 -15.83 -1.04 -9.09
N SER A 204 -16.47 -0.10 -9.77
CA SER A 204 -16.77 -0.21 -11.21
C SER A 204 -16.05 0.88 -11.96
N ILE A 205 -15.35 0.48 -13.02
CA ILE A 205 -14.53 1.34 -13.85
C ILE A 205 -15.10 1.33 -15.26
N GLN A 206 -15.56 2.49 -15.71
CA GLN A 206 -15.96 2.72 -17.09
C GLN A 206 -14.78 3.33 -17.85
N LEU A 207 -14.19 2.56 -18.75
CA LEU A 207 -13.14 3.02 -19.67
C LEU A 207 -13.78 3.71 -20.88
N ASN A 208 -13.29 4.90 -21.21
CA ASN A 208 -13.84 5.74 -22.28
C ASN A 208 -13.09 5.56 -23.62
N GLY A 209 -11.90 4.95 -23.61
CA GLY A 209 -11.06 4.69 -24.79
C GLY A 209 -10.38 5.92 -25.37
N ASP A 210 -10.17 6.91 -24.50
CA ASP A 210 -9.48 8.18 -24.77
C ASP A 210 -8.49 8.49 -23.64
N THR A 211 -7.93 7.45 -23.00
CA THR A 211 -7.08 7.51 -21.79
C THR A 211 -7.78 8.00 -20.51
N THR A 212 -9.08 8.30 -20.56
CA THR A 212 -9.87 8.69 -19.38
C THR A 212 -10.78 7.55 -18.90
N PHE A 213 -11.19 7.62 -17.63
CA PHE A 213 -12.09 6.65 -17.03
C PHE A 213 -12.99 7.30 -15.97
N ASN A 214 -14.15 6.68 -15.73
CA ASN A 214 -15.02 7.02 -14.60
C ASN A 214 -14.97 5.90 -13.56
N LEU A 215 -14.69 6.27 -12.32
CA LEU A 215 -14.58 5.35 -11.18
C LEU A 215 -15.72 5.58 -10.20
N THR A 216 -16.47 4.52 -9.92
CA THR A 216 -17.42 4.47 -8.79
C THR A 216 -16.95 3.40 -7.84
N TYR A 217 -16.87 3.68 -6.54
CA TYR A 217 -16.43 2.70 -5.56
C TYR A 217 -17.24 2.76 -4.26
N SER A 218 -17.23 1.65 -3.53
CA SER A 218 -17.68 1.55 -2.13
C SER A 218 -16.59 0.90 -1.31
N LYS A 219 -16.34 1.45 -0.12
CA LYS A 219 -15.33 0.96 0.82
C LYS A 219 -16.01 0.58 2.13
N VAL A 220 -15.71 -0.61 2.64
CA VAL A 220 -16.32 -1.17 3.85
C VAL A 220 -15.22 -1.75 4.74
N ALA A 221 -15.29 -1.47 6.04
CA ALA A 221 -14.37 -2.06 7.00
C ALA A 221 -14.62 -3.57 7.12
N ILE A 222 -13.53 -4.34 7.22
CA ILE A 222 -13.61 -5.79 7.40
C ILE A 222 -13.78 -6.05 8.90
N PRO A 223 -14.86 -6.75 9.33
CA PRO A 223 -15.00 -7.18 10.71
C PRO A 223 -13.78 -7.99 11.16
N LYS A 224 -13.23 -7.68 12.34
CA LYS A 224 -12.00 -8.31 12.84
C LYS A 224 -12.16 -9.82 13.01
N GLU A 225 -13.36 -10.26 13.34
CA GLU A 225 -13.71 -11.68 13.52
C GLU A 225 -13.59 -12.45 12.20
N LEU A 226 -13.80 -11.79 11.05
CA LEU A 226 -13.64 -12.40 9.73
C LEU A 226 -12.17 -12.50 9.31
N MET A 227 -11.30 -11.63 9.83
CA MET A 227 -9.86 -11.68 9.56
C MET A 227 -9.20 -12.90 10.21
N THR A 228 -9.75 -13.39 11.31
CA THR A 228 -9.26 -14.58 12.06
C THR A 228 -10.29 -15.71 12.06
N ALA A 229 -11.16 -15.77 11.06
CA ALA A 229 -12.19 -16.79 10.96
C ALA A 229 -11.56 -18.18 10.75
N LYS A 230 -12.20 -19.23 11.27
CA LYS A 230 -11.72 -20.60 11.07
C LYS A 230 -11.93 -21.11 9.64
N ALA A 231 -13.01 -20.67 8.99
CA ALA A 231 -13.41 -21.13 7.66
C ALA A 231 -13.29 -20.00 6.64
N ALA A 232 -12.61 -20.26 5.52
CA ALA A 232 -12.42 -19.28 4.45
C ALA A 232 -13.74 -18.73 3.92
N GLN A 233 -14.75 -19.61 3.83
CA GLN A 233 -16.10 -19.28 3.39
C GLN A 233 -16.66 -18.02 4.06
N GLN A 234 -16.40 -17.79 5.36
CA GLN A 234 -16.98 -16.65 6.07
C GLN A 234 -16.49 -15.30 5.52
N LEU A 235 -15.18 -15.20 5.24
CA LEU A 235 -14.61 -14.01 4.63
C LEU A 235 -15.12 -13.85 3.20
N PHE A 236 -14.99 -14.87 2.36
CA PHE A 236 -15.36 -14.78 0.94
C PHE A 236 -16.87 -14.55 0.72
N ALA A 237 -17.73 -15.09 1.60
CA ALA A 237 -19.17 -14.81 1.57
C ALA A 237 -19.46 -13.34 1.92
N PHE A 238 -18.74 -12.77 2.88
CA PHE A 238 -18.81 -11.33 3.17
C PHE A 238 -18.39 -10.50 1.95
N LEU A 239 -17.28 -10.86 1.28
CA LEU A 239 -16.82 -10.15 0.07
C LEU A 239 -17.89 -10.21 -1.05
N ALA A 240 -18.42 -11.40 -1.33
CA ALA A 240 -19.48 -11.59 -2.32
C ALA A 240 -20.74 -10.79 -1.98
N LYS A 241 -21.09 -10.69 -0.68
CA LYS A 241 -22.21 -9.87 -0.23
C LYS A 241 -22.00 -8.37 -0.47
N GLN A 242 -20.78 -7.87 -0.26
CA GLN A 242 -20.47 -6.47 -0.57
C GLN A 242 -20.54 -6.20 -2.08
N ILE A 243 -20.12 -7.15 -2.92
CA ILE A 243 -20.29 -7.06 -4.38
C ILE A 243 -21.78 -7.00 -4.75
N GLU A 244 -22.63 -7.84 -4.15
CA GLU A 244 -24.09 -7.79 -4.37
C GLU A 244 -24.67 -6.40 -4.02
N ILE A 245 -24.34 -5.88 -2.83
CA ILE A 245 -24.83 -4.57 -2.37
C ILE A 245 -24.39 -3.46 -3.33
N PHE A 246 -23.13 -3.50 -3.76
CA PHE A 246 -22.59 -2.52 -4.70
C PHE A 246 -23.33 -2.56 -6.05
N LEU A 247 -23.53 -3.75 -6.62
CA LEU A 247 -24.25 -3.92 -7.88
C LEU A 247 -25.71 -3.46 -7.79
N ARG A 248 -26.40 -3.76 -6.69
CA ARG A 248 -27.77 -3.29 -6.47
C ARG A 248 -27.86 -1.77 -6.38
N THR A 249 -26.86 -1.13 -5.79
CA THR A 249 -26.83 0.33 -5.58
C THR A 249 -26.47 1.07 -6.86
N HIS A 250 -25.45 0.62 -7.58
CA HIS A 250 -24.85 1.39 -8.69
C HIS A 250 -25.17 0.85 -10.07
N HIS A 251 -25.57 -0.43 -10.17
CA HIS A 251 -25.79 -1.13 -11.44
C HIS A 251 -27.12 -1.89 -11.45
N SER A 252 -28.15 -1.36 -10.78
CA SER A 252 -29.47 -2.01 -10.61
C SER A 252 -30.15 -2.41 -11.92
N GLN A 253 -29.91 -1.64 -12.99
CA GLN A 253 -30.40 -1.93 -14.34
C GLN A 253 -29.75 -3.20 -14.88
N HIS A 254 -28.42 -3.33 -14.81
CA HIS A 254 -27.70 -4.56 -15.18
C HIS A 254 -27.94 -5.72 -14.20
N PHE A 255 -28.21 -5.42 -12.93
CA PHE A 255 -28.52 -6.39 -11.88
C PHE A 255 -29.82 -7.15 -12.13
N SER A 256 -30.82 -6.49 -12.72
CA SER A 256 -32.14 -7.10 -13.02
C SER A 256 -32.18 -7.90 -14.32
N HIS A 257 -31.15 -7.78 -15.17
CA HIS A 257 -31.02 -8.48 -16.45
C HIS A 257 -30.44 -9.89 -16.41
N ARG A 258 -30.11 -10.47 -15.24
CA ARG A 258 -29.88 -11.93 -15.14
C ARG A 258 -31.13 -12.78 -15.45
N THR A 259 -32.22 -12.15 -15.85
CA THR A 259 -33.47 -12.83 -16.19
C THR A 259 -33.53 -13.18 -17.67
N ARG A 260 -33.13 -14.43 -17.94
CA ARG A 260 -33.21 -15.24 -19.18
C ARG A 260 -32.00 -15.17 -20.11
N ARG A 261 -31.17 -16.23 -19.99
CA ARG A 261 -30.90 -17.15 -21.10
C ARG A 261 -32.20 -17.38 -21.88
N ARG A 262 -32.55 -16.48 -22.79
CA ARG A 262 -33.69 -16.66 -23.67
C ARG A 262 -33.14 -17.41 -24.87
N PHE A 263 -33.64 -18.63 -25.08
CA PHE A 263 -33.62 -19.27 -26.39
C PHE A 263 -34.18 -18.24 -27.38
N THR A 264 -33.30 -17.48 -28.03
CA THR A 264 -33.64 -16.73 -29.23
C THR A 264 -32.92 -17.46 -30.33
N PHE A 265 -33.69 -18.17 -31.13
CA PHE A 265 -33.25 -18.94 -32.30
C PHE A 265 -32.79 -17.98 -33.43
N SER A 266 -32.20 -16.83 -33.09
CA SER A 266 -32.25 -15.63 -33.93
C SER A 266 -30.90 -14.93 -34.11
N SER A 267 -29.82 -15.36 -33.45
CA SER A 267 -28.46 -14.94 -33.79
C SER A 267 -27.72 -16.06 -34.53
N PRO A 268 -27.17 -15.81 -35.73
CA PRO A 268 -26.27 -16.75 -36.42
C PRO A 268 -24.97 -17.04 -35.66
N GLU A 269 -24.70 -16.30 -34.58
CA GLU A 269 -23.42 -16.24 -33.86
C GLU A 269 -23.44 -16.91 -32.46
N GLY A 270 -24.53 -17.57 -32.05
CA GLY A 270 -24.60 -18.27 -30.76
C GLY A 270 -24.75 -17.36 -29.53
N PHE A 271 -24.56 -17.94 -28.33
CA PHE A 271 -24.64 -17.25 -27.03
C PHE A 271 -23.49 -16.25 -26.89
N LYS A 272 -23.79 -14.96 -26.68
CA LYS A 272 -22.78 -13.97 -26.30
C LYS A 272 -22.83 -13.74 -24.78
N ASP A 273 -21.65 -13.75 -24.15
CA ASP A 273 -21.39 -13.43 -22.73
C ASP A 273 -21.68 -11.95 -22.37
N GLU A 274 -22.60 -11.28 -23.07
CA GLU A 274 -22.76 -9.82 -23.13
C GLU A 274 -23.27 -9.17 -21.83
N GLU A 275 -23.58 -9.94 -20.80
CA GLU A 275 -24.14 -9.41 -19.53
C GLU A 275 -23.38 -9.85 -18.26
N ILE A 276 -22.21 -10.48 -18.38
CA ILE A 276 -21.39 -10.86 -17.21
C ILE A 276 -20.33 -9.81 -16.94
N PHE A 277 -20.35 -9.23 -15.75
CA PHE A 277 -19.29 -8.34 -15.29
C PHE A 277 -17.99 -9.12 -15.09
N ARG A 278 -16.95 -8.70 -15.79
CA ARG A 278 -15.58 -9.21 -15.60
C ARG A 278 -14.95 -8.47 -14.43
N LEU A 279 -14.47 -9.21 -13.46
CA LEU A 279 -13.95 -8.69 -12.20
C LEU A 279 -12.46 -9.01 -12.05
N GLY A 280 -11.66 -7.97 -11.83
CA GLY A 280 -10.29 -8.10 -11.36
C GLY A 280 -10.25 -8.17 -9.83
N PHE A 281 -9.58 -9.19 -9.30
CA PHE A 281 -9.43 -9.39 -7.86
C PHE A 281 -8.02 -9.00 -7.44
N THR A 282 -7.89 -7.81 -6.87
CA THR A 282 -6.63 -7.37 -6.25
C THR A 282 -6.48 -8.02 -4.88
N PHE A 283 -5.47 -8.87 -4.78
CA PHE A 283 -5.23 -9.70 -3.61
C PHE A 283 -3.76 -9.61 -3.20
N SER A 284 -3.47 -8.62 -2.37
CA SER A 284 -2.11 -8.23 -2.01
C SER A 284 -1.57 -9.04 -0.84
N PHE A 285 -1.61 -10.37 -0.98
CA PHE A 285 -1.02 -11.35 -0.08
C PHE A 285 -0.10 -12.29 -0.86
N PRO A 286 0.85 -12.96 -0.20
CA PRO A 286 1.71 -13.96 -0.86
C PRO A 286 0.90 -15.09 -1.49
N VAL A 287 0.87 -15.13 -2.83
CA VAL A 287 0.19 -16.16 -3.64
C VAL A 287 1.17 -16.81 -4.60
N GLN A 288 1.02 -18.11 -4.80
CA GLN A 288 1.62 -18.81 -5.93
C GLN A 288 0.65 -18.71 -7.10
N GLN A 289 0.94 -17.79 -8.02
CA GLN A 289 0.12 -17.61 -9.21
C GLN A 289 0.43 -18.70 -10.24
N VAL A 290 -0.61 -19.37 -10.73
CA VAL A 290 -0.50 -20.48 -11.72
C VAL A 290 -1.37 -20.23 -12.96
N GLY A 291 -1.95 -19.04 -13.06
CA GLY A 291 -2.75 -18.55 -14.17
C GLY A 291 -3.20 -17.11 -13.92
N ILE A 292 -3.74 -16.44 -14.94
CA ILE A 292 -4.21 -15.06 -14.81
C ILE A 292 -5.34 -14.93 -13.78
N ASN A 293 -6.19 -15.94 -13.65
CA ASN A 293 -7.33 -16.02 -12.73
C ASN A 293 -7.18 -17.11 -11.67
N LYS A 294 -5.94 -17.51 -11.33
CA LYS A 294 -5.68 -18.62 -10.41
C LYS A 294 -4.47 -18.35 -9.54
N GLY A 295 -4.66 -18.33 -8.22
CA GLY A 295 -3.57 -18.11 -7.27
C GLY A 295 -3.78 -18.82 -5.95
N ILE A 296 -2.80 -19.66 -5.60
CA ILE A 296 -2.82 -20.46 -4.39
C ILE A 296 -2.25 -19.61 -3.24
N LEU A 297 -3.04 -19.40 -2.19
CA LEU A 297 -2.56 -18.65 -1.02
C LEU A 297 -1.42 -19.39 -0.32
N ILE A 298 -0.27 -18.74 -0.16
CA ILE A 298 0.88 -19.32 0.55
C ILE A 298 0.75 -19.09 2.06
N ARG A 299 0.44 -17.85 2.45
CA ARG A 299 0.26 -17.45 3.86
C ARG A 299 -0.47 -16.13 3.97
N TRP A 300 -1.16 -15.95 5.09
CA TRP A 300 -1.74 -14.67 5.44
C TRP A 300 -0.69 -13.69 6.00
N THR A 301 -1.00 -12.41 5.83
CA THR A 301 -0.25 -11.27 6.39
C THR A 301 -1.27 -10.21 6.85
N LYS A 302 -0.82 -9.01 7.26
CA LYS A 302 -1.70 -7.87 7.56
C LYS A 302 -2.77 -8.17 8.63
N GLY A 303 -2.47 -9.07 9.56
CA GLY A 303 -3.36 -9.46 10.66
C GLY A 303 -4.46 -10.46 10.29
N PHE A 304 -4.45 -11.00 9.07
CA PHE A 304 -5.31 -12.14 8.71
C PHE A 304 -4.70 -13.45 9.23
N ASP A 305 -5.56 -14.36 9.67
CA ASP A 305 -5.21 -15.71 10.10
C ASP A 305 -6.41 -16.66 9.87
N ILE A 306 -6.53 -17.15 8.63
CA ILE A 306 -7.60 -18.07 8.21
C ILE A 306 -6.94 -19.35 7.68
N PRO A 307 -6.64 -20.33 8.54
CA PRO A 307 -5.89 -21.53 8.17
C PRO A 307 -6.52 -22.30 7.00
N ASP A 308 -7.85 -22.33 6.93
CA ASP A 308 -8.61 -23.03 5.89
C ASP A 308 -8.43 -22.43 4.48
N ALA A 309 -7.97 -21.18 4.33
CA ALA A 309 -7.72 -20.59 3.02
C ALA A 309 -6.31 -20.91 2.47
N VAL A 310 -5.37 -21.28 3.34
CA VAL A 310 -3.97 -21.54 2.96
C VAL A 310 -3.90 -22.79 2.08
N GLY A 311 -3.19 -22.70 0.96
CA GLY A 311 -3.08 -23.79 -0.03
C GLY A 311 -4.29 -23.90 -0.97
N LYS A 312 -5.27 -22.99 -0.90
CA LYS A 312 -6.43 -22.96 -1.80
C LYS A 312 -6.34 -21.81 -2.80
N ASP A 313 -7.04 -21.98 -3.93
CA ASP A 313 -7.18 -20.92 -4.94
C ASP A 313 -8.15 -19.84 -4.48
N VAL A 314 -7.64 -18.63 -4.29
CA VAL A 314 -8.44 -17.50 -3.78
C VAL A 314 -9.45 -16.97 -4.79
N CYS A 315 -9.19 -17.14 -6.09
CA CYS A 315 -10.14 -16.78 -7.14
C CYS A 315 -11.34 -17.71 -7.12
N GLU A 316 -11.10 -19.02 -7.01
CA GLU A 316 -12.15 -20.03 -6.87
C GLU A 316 -12.98 -19.82 -5.60
N LEU A 317 -12.33 -19.55 -4.46
CA LEU A 317 -13.03 -19.26 -3.19
C LEU A 317 -14.00 -18.06 -3.33
N LEU A 318 -13.58 -16.99 -4.01
CA LEU A 318 -14.45 -15.84 -4.26
C LEU A 318 -15.55 -16.16 -5.28
N GLN A 319 -15.21 -16.82 -6.40
CA GLN A 319 -16.16 -17.17 -7.45
C GLN A 319 -17.28 -18.07 -6.90
N ASN A 320 -16.96 -19.05 -6.07
CA ASN A 320 -17.94 -19.94 -5.45
C ASN A 320 -19.00 -19.19 -4.63
N GLU A 321 -18.60 -18.16 -3.87
CA GLU A 321 -19.55 -17.36 -3.08
C GLU A 321 -20.36 -16.38 -3.94
N ILE A 322 -19.77 -15.84 -5.01
CA ILE A 322 -20.46 -15.04 -6.03
C ILE A 322 -21.54 -15.87 -6.72
N ASP A 323 -21.22 -17.11 -7.10
CA ASP A 323 -22.14 -18.03 -7.78
C ASP A 323 -23.30 -18.48 -6.88
N LYS A 324 -23.04 -18.71 -5.58
CA LYS A 324 -24.09 -19.00 -4.57
C LYS A 324 -25.11 -17.87 -4.45
N LEU A 325 -24.67 -16.61 -4.58
CA LEU A 325 -25.55 -15.45 -4.61
C LEU A 325 -26.21 -15.23 -5.98
N GLY A 326 -25.84 -16.01 -6.99
CA GLY A 326 -26.39 -15.92 -8.33
C GLY A 326 -26.06 -14.60 -9.03
N LEU A 327 -24.90 -14.00 -8.75
CA LEU A 327 -24.52 -12.70 -9.34
C LEU A 327 -23.96 -12.87 -10.76
N PRO A 328 -24.22 -11.95 -11.71
CA PRO A 328 -23.64 -11.96 -13.05
C PRO A 328 -22.19 -11.45 -13.05
N VAL A 329 -21.31 -12.08 -12.27
CA VAL A 329 -19.91 -11.67 -12.11
C VAL A 329 -18.99 -12.86 -12.29
N LYS A 330 -17.92 -12.67 -13.06
CA LYS A 330 -16.83 -13.64 -13.25
C LYS A 330 -15.51 -13.04 -12.78
N VAL A 331 -14.84 -13.71 -11.85
CA VAL A 331 -13.46 -13.41 -11.44
C VAL A 331 -12.55 -13.74 -12.62
N ALA A 332 -12.15 -12.72 -13.37
CA ALA A 332 -11.41 -12.86 -14.62
C ALA A 332 -9.89 -12.77 -14.41
N ALA A 333 -9.44 -12.15 -13.32
CA ALA A 333 -8.03 -12.00 -13.03
C ALA A 333 -7.74 -11.89 -11.53
N LEU A 334 -6.59 -12.42 -11.12
CA LEU A 334 -5.93 -12.16 -9.85
C LEU A 334 -4.82 -11.13 -10.08
N VAL A 335 -4.75 -10.13 -9.22
CA VAL A 335 -3.93 -8.94 -9.45
C VAL A 335 -3.09 -8.62 -8.23
N ASN A 336 -1.80 -8.37 -8.46
CA ASN A 336 -0.91 -7.74 -7.49
C ASN A 336 -0.94 -6.21 -7.69
N ASP A 337 -0.84 -5.44 -6.60
CA ASP A 337 -0.87 -3.97 -6.61
C ASP A 337 0.13 -3.35 -7.60
N THR A 338 1.33 -3.92 -7.73
CA THR A 338 2.37 -3.41 -8.65
C THR A 338 1.99 -3.60 -10.12
N VAL A 339 1.40 -4.76 -10.45
CA VAL A 339 0.89 -5.06 -11.79
C VAL A 339 -0.29 -4.13 -12.09
N GLY A 340 -1.21 -3.95 -11.14
CA GLY A 340 -2.30 -2.98 -11.27
C GLY A 340 -1.79 -1.55 -11.50
N THR A 341 -0.76 -1.13 -10.77
CA THR A 341 -0.10 0.18 -10.91
C THR A 341 0.47 0.37 -12.31
N LEU A 342 1.18 -0.63 -12.84
CA LEU A 342 1.70 -0.63 -14.22
C LEU A 342 0.58 -0.44 -15.25
N MET A 343 -0.52 -1.18 -15.08
CA MET A 343 -1.64 -1.20 -16.03
C MET A 343 -2.42 0.12 -15.99
N ALA A 344 -2.73 0.63 -14.79
CA ALA A 344 -3.40 1.92 -14.61
C ALA A 344 -2.57 3.08 -15.18
N ARG A 345 -1.25 3.07 -14.94
CA ARG A 345 -0.37 4.08 -15.53
C ARG A 345 -0.33 3.97 -17.05
N SER A 346 -0.21 2.77 -17.60
CA SER A 346 -0.15 2.59 -19.05
C SER A 346 -1.39 3.07 -19.78
N TYR A 347 -2.57 2.87 -19.20
CA TYR A 347 -3.83 3.37 -19.77
C TYR A 347 -3.91 4.92 -19.76
N THR A 348 -3.37 5.56 -18.71
CA THR A 348 -3.46 7.01 -18.51
C THR A 348 -2.24 7.80 -19.00
N SER A 349 -1.20 7.09 -19.44
CA SER A 349 0.05 7.72 -19.84
C SER A 349 -0.15 8.51 -21.14
N PRO A 350 0.32 9.77 -21.22
CA PRO A 350 0.17 10.59 -22.42
C PRO A 350 1.16 10.21 -23.55
N GLY A 351 2.04 9.23 -23.32
CA GLY A 351 3.06 8.82 -24.29
C GLY A 351 2.50 7.90 -25.37
N LYS A 352 3.18 7.82 -26.52
CA LYS A 352 2.83 6.83 -27.56
C LYS A 352 3.28 5.41 -27.18
N LYS A 353 4.29 5.33 -26.30
CA LYS A 353 4.80 4.08 -25.73
C LYS A 353 4.21 3.88 -24.34
N GLY A 354 3.94 2.62 -24.01
CA GLY A 354 3.38 2.22 -22.71
C GLY A 354 4.34 2.40 -21.55
N THR A 355 3.84 2.22 -20.34
CA THR A 355 4.66 2.25 -19.11
C THR A 355 5.53 1.01 -19.05
N VAL A 356 6.77 1.16 -18.59
CA VAL A 356 7.72 0.03 -18.49
C VAL A 356 7.69 -0.63 -17.10
N LEU A 357 7.43 0.17 -16.06
CA LEU A 357 7.47 -0.26 -14.66
C LEU A 357 6.28 0.32 -13.88
N GLY A 358 5.61 -0.53 -13.11
CA GLY A 358 4.72 -0.15 -12.02
C GLY A 358 5.38 -0.45 -10.67
N ALA A 359 5.60 0.56 -9.84
CA ALA A 359 6.30 0.44 -8.58
C ALA A 359 5.47 0.97 -7.40
N ILE A 360 5.58 0.30 -6.26
CA ILE A 360 4.99 0.73 -4.99
C ILE A 360 6.09 1.22 -4.06
N PHE A 361 5.95 2.45 -3.57
CA PHE A 361 6.77 3.05 -2.50
C PHE A 361 5.82 3.61 -1.43
N GLY A 362 5.42 2.75 -0.49
CA GLY A 362 4.46 3.09 0.57
C GLY A 362 4.78 2.36 1.86
N THR A 363 3.78 1.74 2.49
CA THR A 363 3.98 0.87 3.67
C THR A 363 4.96 -0.27 3.39
N GLY A 364 4.87 -0.86 2.19
CA GLY A 364 5.86 -1.79 1.64
C GLY A 364 6.51 -1.23 0.38
N THR A 365 7.38 -2.00 -0.24
CA THR A 365 7.89 -1.69 -1.59
C THR A 365 7.98 -2.93 -2.47
N ASN A 366 7.50 -2.80 -3.70
CA ASN A 366 7.58 -3.83 -4.73
C ASN A 366 7.49 -3.20 -6.12
N GLY A 367 7.81 -3.94 -7.18
CA GLY A 367 7.65 -3.49 -8.56
C GLY A 367 7.33 -4.62 -9.54
N ALA A 368 6.63 -4.26 -10.60
CA ALA A 368 6.34 -5.13 -11.73
C ALA A 368 6.66 -4.43 -13.05
N TYR A 369 7.25 -5.17 -13.99
CA TYR A 369 7.72 -4.63 -15.26
C TYR A 369 7.42 -5.57 -16.42
N ILE A 370 7.51 -5.06 -17.63
CA ILE A 370 7.34 -5.86 -18.85
C ILE A 370 8.68 -6.52 -19.20
N GLU A 371 8.69 -7.86 -19.25
CA GLU A 371 9.86 -8.66 -19.64
C GLU A 371 9.54 -9.49 -20.88
N LYS A 372 10.56 -9.74 -21.71
CA LYS A 372 10.46 -10.63 -22.86
C LYS A 372 10.35 -12.06 -22.39
N LEU A 373 9.39 -12.81 -22.93
CA LEU A 373 9.24 -14.25 -22.68
C LEU A 373 10.51 -15.04 -23.02
N ALA A 374 11.32 -14.54 -23.96
CA ALA A 374 12.61 -15.14 -24.29
C ALA A 374 13.60 -15.14 -23.11
N ASN A 375 13.48 -14.21 -22.16
CA ASN A 375 14.36 -14.08 -21.00
C ASN A 375 13.90 -14.94 -19.81
N VAL A 376 12.61 -15.30 -19.76
CA VAL A 376 12.04 -16.17 -18.73
C VAL A 376 12.43 -17.62 -19.02
N LYS A 377 13.50 -18.12 -18.39
CA LYS A 377 13.99 -19.50 -18.59
C LYS A 377 13.41 -20.51 -17.60
N LYS A 378 12.89 -20.04 -16.47
CA LYS A 378 12.25 -20.89 -15.47
C LYS A 378 10.92 -21.47 -15.97
N PRO A 379 10.48 -22.64 -15.46
CA PRO A 379 9.26 -23.26 -15.91
C PRO A 379 8.03 -22.46 -15.47
N VAL A 380 7.30 -21.90 -16.44
CA VAL A 380 5.99 -21.26 -16.21
C VAL A 380 4.91 -22.34 -16.36
N GLN A 381 4.22 -22.65 -15.27
CA GLN A 381 3.12 -23.62 -15.26
C GLN A 381 1.86 -23.00 -15.87
N GLY A 382 0.96 -23.81 -16.44
CA GLY A 382 -0.33 -23.32 -16.97
C GLY A 382 -0.25 -22.73 -18.39
N GLU A 383 -1.42 -22.42 -18.94
CA GLU A 383 -1.55 -21.82 -20.27
C GLU A 383 -1.49 -20.29 -20.19
N PHE A 384 -0.81 -19.68 -21.15
CA PHE A 384 -0.79 -18.24 -21.35
C PHE A 384 -0.55 -17.92 -22.81
N ASP A 385 -0.96 -16.71 -23.21
CA ASP A 385 -0.75 -16.23 -24.55
C ASP A 385 0.74 -15.91 -24.79
N LYS A 386 1.28 -16.40 -25.90
CA LYS A 386 2.67 -16.17 -26.32
C LYS A 386 2.78 -15.23 -27.52
N SER A 387 1.65 -14.74 -28.02
CA SER A 387 1.57 -13.96 -29.26
C SER A 387 2.34 -12.65 -29.21
N THR A 388 2.35 -11.97 -28.05
CA THR A 388 3.03 -10.69 -27.85
C THR A 388 4.54 -10.83 -27.66
N GLY A 389 5.01 -12.02 -27.25
CA GLY A 389 6.41 -12.24 -26.88
C GLY A 389 6.81 -11.64 -25.52
N ASP A 390 5.87 -10.99 -24.82
CA ASP A 390 6.11 -10.26 -23.57
C ASP A 390 5.21 -10.77 -22.44
N MET A 391 5.66 -10.59 -21.20
CA MET A 391 4.88 -10.88 -19.99
C MET A 391 5.25 -9.89 -18.89
N VAL A 392 4.25 -9.42 -18.14
CA VAL A 392 4.50 -8.65 -16.93
C VAL A 392 5.04 -9.59 -15.85
N ILE A 393 6.17 -9.24 -15.26
CA ILE A 393 6.81 -9.97 -14.17
C ILE A 393 6.72 -9.14 -12.90
N ASN A 394 6.22 -9.75 -11.83
CA ASN A 394 6.26 -9.17 -10.49
C ASN A 394 7.60 -9.54 -9.85
N THR A 395 8.43 -8.54 -9.55
CA THR A 395 9.79 -8.77 -9.08
C THR A 395 9.86 -9.35 -7.67
N GLU A 396 8.90 -8.99 -6.80
CA GLU A 396 8.98 -9.17 -5.35
C GLU A 396 10.29 -8.62 -4.79
N TRP A 397 10.69 -7.41 -5.22
CA TRP A 397 12.01 -6.85 -4.92
C TRP A 397 12.26 -6.53 -3.46
N GLY A 398 11.25 -6.60 -2.59
CA GLY A 398 11.43 -6.36 -1.16
C GLY A 398 12.45 -7.31 -0.52
N SER A 399 12.63 -8.51 -1.10
CA SER A 399 13.62 -9.51 -0.71
C SER A 399 14.99 -9.37 -1.40
N PHE A 400 15.23 -8.31 -2.18
CA PHE A 400 16.53 -8.04 -2.78
C PHE A 400 17.63 -8.06 -1.70
N ASP A 401 18.71 -8.78 -2.00
CA ASP A 401 19.91 -8.87 -1.17
C ASP A 401 19.64 -9.23 0.30
N ASN A 402 18.80 -10.24 0.55
CA ASN A 402 18.61 -10.81 1.90
C ASN A 402 19.93 -11.30 2.53
N GLN A 403 20.94 -11.61 1.71
CA GLN A 403 22.29 -12.00 2.15
C GLN A 403 23.14 -10.82 2.63
N LEU A 404 22.71 -9.58 2.37
CA LEU A 404 23.43 -8.34 2.68
C LEU A 404 24.82 -8.27 2.05
N ASN A 405 24.93 -8.59 0.77
CA ASN A 405 26.16 -8.44 0.00
C ASN A 405 26.49 -6.96 -0.26
N VAL A 406 25.48 -6.15 -0.60
CA VAL A 406 25.64 -4.75 -1.05
C VAL A 406 24.78 -3.76 -0.28
N LEU A 407 23.69 -4.20 0.35
CA LEU A 407 22.81 -3.29 1.11
C LEU A 407 23.54 -2.68 2.32
N PRO A 408 23.24 -1.42 2.66
CA PRO A 408 23.87 -0.75 3.79
C PRO A 408 23.52 -1.46 5.10
N LYS A 409 24.49 -1.48 6.02
CA LYS A 409 24.40 -2.17 7.31
C LYS A 409 24.71 -1.17 8.41
N THR A 410 23.67 -0.68 9.07
CA THR A 410 23.82 0.08 10.32
C THR A 410 23.45 -0.78 11.52
N PRO A 411 23.91 -0.41 12.73
CA PRO A 411 23.41 -1.03 13.97
C PRO A 411 21.88 -0.95 14.10
N TYR A 412 21.28 0.12 13.55
CA TYR A 412 19.83 0.36 13.55
C TYR A 412 19.10 -0.62 12.62
N ASP A 413 19.61 -0.83 11.39
CA ASP A 413 19.03 -1.79 10.45
C ASP A 413 19.09 -3.23 11.01
N HIS A 414 20.21 -3.59 11.64
CA HIS A 414 20.37 -4.91 12.27
C HIS A 414 19.40 -5.10 13.45
N LYS A 415 19.23 -4.07 14.29
CA LYS A 415 18.30 -4.13 15.42
C LYS A 415 16.85 -4.21 14.96
N LEU A 416 16.47 -3.41 13.96
CA LEU A 416 15.13 -3.47 13.36
C LEU A 416 14.84 -4.86 12.78
N ASP A 417 15.78 -5.43 12.03
CA ASP A 417 15.60 -6.76 11.44
C ASP A 417 15.44 -7.85 12.51
N ALA A 418 16.31 -7.84 13.53
CA ALA A 418 16.27 -8.80 14.64
C ALA A 418 14.95 -8.76 15.43
N ASP A 419 14.36 -7.57 15.59
CA ASP A 419 13.11 -7.38 16.32
C ASP A 419 11.86 -7.43 15.41
N SER A 420 12.04 -7.70 14.11
CA SER A 420 10.94 -7.82 13.14
C SER A 420 10.28 -9.20 13.19
N ASN A 421 9.09 -9.32 12.57
CA ASN A 421 8.36 -10.59 12.49
C ASN A 421 9.06 -11.63 11.59
N ASN A 422 9.99 -11.19 10.74
CA ASN A 422 10.68 -12.00 9.74
C ASN A 422 12.17 -11.65 9.65
N PRO A 423 12.97 -11.95 10.70
CA PRO A 423 14.40 -11.66 10.70
C PRO A 423 15.12 -12.30 9.50
N GLY A 424 16.02 -11.55 8.85
CA GLY A 424 16.79 -12.00 7.69
C GLY A 424 16.04 -12.08 6.36
N ILE A 425 14.79 -11.60 6.30
CA ILE A 425 13.96 -11.59 5.09
C ILE A 425 13.43 -10.17 4.85
N GLN A 426 13.15 -9.82 3.60
CA GLN A 426 12.68 -8.49 3.17
C GLN A 426 13.70 -7.38 3.49
N MET A 427 14.99 -7.66 3.29
CA MET A 427 16.06 -6.75 3.72
C MET A 427 16.07 -5.43 2.95
N PHE A 428 15.71 -5.43 1.67
CA PHE A 428 15.56 -4.21 0.88
C PHE A 428 14.34 -3.41 1.33
N GLU A 429 13.19 -4.07 1.52
CA GLU A 429 11.96 -3.40 1.96
C GLU A 429 12.15 -2.70 3.31
N LYS A 430 12.82 -3.34 4.26
CA LYS A 430 13.16 -2.78 5.58
C LYS A 430 13.96 -1.48 5.54
N ARG A 431 14.63 -1.17 4.42
CA ARG A 431 15.46 0.03 4.25
C ARG A 431 14.80 1.12 3.41
N VAL A 432 13.67 0.81 2.77
CA VAL A 432 13.00 1.70 1.81
C VAL A 432 11.60 2.07 2.27
N SER A 433 10.82 1.11 2.79
CA SER A 433 9.39 1.32 2.95
C SER A 433 9.04 2.16 4.18
N GLY A 434 7.96 2.92 4.07
CA GLY A 434 7.47 3.81 5.12
C GLY A 434 7.02 3.09 6.41
N MET A 435 6.86 1.77 6.41
CA MET A 435 6.63 1.02 7.66
C MET A 435 7.89 1.01 8.56
N PHE A 436 9.08 1.04 7.96
CA PHE A 436 10.34 0.81 8.68
C PHE A 436 11.16 2.08 8.89
N LEU A 437 11.03 3.12 8.06
CA LEU A 437 11.85 4.34 8.17
C LEU A 437 11.70 5.03 9.54
N GLY A 438 10.46 5.16 10.04
CA GLY A 438 10.19 5.70 11.37
C GLY A 438 10.84 4.89 12.51
N GLU A 439 10.87 3.56 12.40
CA GLU A 439 11.53 2.70 13.39
C GLU A 439 13.06 2.83 13.35
N ILE A 440 13.66 2.99 12.16
CA ILE A 440 15.10 3.27 12.01
C ILE A 440 15.44 4.61 12.66
N LEU A 441 14.61 5.63 12.44
CA LEU A 441 14.76 6.94 13.09
C LEU A 441 14.64 6.82 14.61
N ARG A 442 13.65 6.08 15.12
CA ARG A 442 13.46 5.82 16.56
C ARG A 442 14.69 5.17 17.19
N LEU A 443 15.24 4.14 16.55
CA LEU A 443 16.43 3.45 17.04
C LEU A 443 17.66 4.38 17.06
N SER A 444 17.78 5.26 16.07
CA SER A 444 18.84 6.27 15.99
C SER A 444 18.70 7.32 17.11
N ILE A 445 17.48 7.78 17.38
CA ILE A 445 17.15 8.70 18.48
C ILE A 445 17.49 8.07 19.83
N ILE A 446 17.11 6.80 20.05
CA ILE A 446 17.45 6.09 21.30
C ILE A 446 18.96 5.99 21.49
N ASP A 447 19.71 5.73 20.42
CA ASP A 447 21.16 5.66 20.47
C ASP A 447 21.77 7.01 20.89
N MET A 448 21.30 8.11 20.31
CA MET A 448 21.69 9.46 20.71
C MET A 448 21.30 9.76 22.17
N LEU A 449 20.09 9.39 22.61
CA LEU A 449 19.61 9.61 23.99
C LEU A 449 20.43 8.85 25.04
N LYS A 450 21.08 7.73 24.69
CA LYS A 450 21.96 6.97 25.60
C LYS A 450 23.28 7.68 25.87
N ASN A 451 23.70 8.61 25.01
CA ASN A 451 24.94 9.33 25.21
C ASN A 451 24.72 10.46 26.23
N GLU A 452 25.19 10.26 27.46
CA GLU A 452 25.05 11.26 28.54
C GLU A 452 25.87 12.54 28.30
N ASN A 453 26.82 12.51 27.35
CA ASN A 453 27.67 13.66 27.05
C ASN A 453 27.05 14.65 26.05
N ILE A 454 25.86 14.37 25.52
CA ILE A 454 25.13 15.25 24.61
C ILE A 454 23.82 15.72 25.26
N GLN A 455 23.36 16.91 24.86
CA GLN A 455 22.12 17.52 25.34
C GLN A 455 21.02 17.36 24.30
N PHE A 456 20.73 16.12 23.87
CA PHE A 456 19.63 15.83 22.95
C PHE A 456 18.35 15.53 23.74
N PHE A 457 17.32 16.36 23.57
CA PHE A 457 16.07 16.34 24.33
C PHE A 457 16.22 16.34 25.87
N LYS A 458 17.30 16.97 26.36
CA LYS A 458 17.66 17.01 27.78
C LYS A 458 18.09 18.39 28.26
N ASP A 459 17.81 19.46 27.51
CA ASP A 459 18.29 20.80 27.87
C ASP A 459 17.76 21.21 29.26
N GLU A 460 18.68 21.29 30.23
CA GLU A 460 18.39 21.58 31.63
C GLU A 460 18.24 23.08 31.92
N ASN A 461 18.47 23.98 30.94
CA ASN A 461 18.46 25.42 31.22
C ASN A 461 17.80 26.32 30.14
N SER A 462 16.60 26.77 30.51
CA SER A 462 15.80 27.96 30.10
C SER A 462 16.49 29.18 29.44
N SER A 463 17.80 29.37 29.57
CA SER A 463 18.49 30.53 28.99
C SER A 463 18.96 30.34 27.54
N LYS A 464 18.72 29.16 26.93
CA LYS A 464 19.24 28.82 25.59
C LYS A 464 18.21 28.30 24.59
N ASN A 465 16.97 28.04 24.99
CA ASN A 465 15.88 27.74 24.07
C ASN A 465 14.84 28.87 24.06
N ASP A 466 14.09 29.01 22.96
CA ASP A 466 13.13 30.12 22.78
C ASP A 466 12.02 30.17 23.84
N TRP A 467 11.75 29.04 24.51
CA TRP A 467 10.62 28.87 25.44
C TRP A 467 10.96 28.98 26.92
N GLN A 468 12.23 29.14 27.27
CA GLN A 468 12.66 29.30 28.66
C GLN A 468 12.23 28.14 29.60
N SER A 469 12.14 26.92 29.06
CA SER A 469 11.65 25.72 29.76
C SER A 469 12.61 24.53 29.58
N THR A 470 12.58 23.57 30.51
CA THR A 470 13.39 22.34 30.41
C THR A 470 12.81 21.42 29.35
N THR A 471 13.63 20.99 28.39
CA THR A 471 13.22 19.99 27.40
C THR A 471 13.16 18.61 28.04
N THR A 472 12.03 17.92 27.92
CA THR A 472 11.86 16.57 28.48
C THR A 472 11.08 15.68 27.52
N VAL A 473 11.35 14.36 27.55
CA VAL A 473 10.59 13.36 26.79
C VAL A 473 9.72 12.58 27.77
N ALA A 474 8.41 12.52 27.52
CA ALA A 474 7.50 11.74 28.36
C ALA A 474 7.89 10.26 28.36
N GLU A 475 7.78 9.59 29.52
CA GLU A 475 8.03 8.13 29.61
C GLU A 475 7.07 7.31 28.72
N THR A 476 5.87 7.85 28.46
CA THR A 476 4.86 7.27 27.57
C THR A 476 5.08 7.61 26.09
N SER A 477 6.16 8.32 25.75
CA SER A 477 6.49 8.69 24.37
C SER A 477 6.63 7.46 23.45
N GLY A 478 6.17 7.62 22.21
CA GLY A 478 6.40 6.65 21.14
C GLY A 478 7.88 6.38 20.87
N ILE A 479 8.80 7.28 21.25
CA ILE A 479 10.24 7.06 21.12
C ILE A 479 10.68 5.79 21.86
N PHE A 480 10.14 5.53 23.06
CA PHE A 480 10.53 4.40 23.89
C PHE A 480 9.77 3.10 23.56
N ARG A 481 8.81 3.15 22.62
CA ARG A 481 8.00 2.00 22.21
C ARG A 481 8.37 1.56 20.80
N GLN A 482 8.61 0.27 20.59
CA GLN A 482 8.79 -0.28 19.25
C GLN A 482 7.60 0.09 18.35
N TRP A 483 7.87 0.56 17.13
CA TRP A 483 6.87 1.06 16.18
C TRP A 483 6.12 2.31 16.65
N GLY A 484 6.64 3.02 17.65
CA GLY A 484 6.01 4.22 18.20
C GLY A 484 6.34 5.52 17.46
N VAL A 485 7.20 5.47 16.44
CA VAL A 485 7.51 6.61 15.56
C VAL A 485 7.11 6.25 14.14
N ASP A 486 6.14 6.98 13.58
CA ASP A 486 5.66 6.80 12.21
C ASP A 486 6.46 7.66 11.23
N THR A 487 6.55 7.24 9.97
CA THR A 487 7.24 8.01 8.91
C THR A 487 6.59 9.36 8.64
N ALA A 488 5.33 9.59 9.03
CA ALA A 488 4.65 10.87 8.89
C ALA A 488 5.39 12.04 9.56
N ILE A 489 6.01 11.85 10.73
CA ILE A 489 6.78 12.93 11.37
C ILE A 489 8.05 13.27 10.58
N MET A 490 8.60 12.30 9.85
CA MET A 490 9.73 12.53 8.94
C MET A 490 9.32 13.43 7.77
N SER A 491 8.10 13.25 7.24
CA SER A 491 7.54 14.13 6.23
C SER A 491 7.32 15.55 6.76
N VAL A 492 6.89 15.70 8.02
CA VAL A 492 6.79 17.02 8.68
C VAL A 492 8.17 17.67 8.77
N ALA A 493 9.19 16.92 9.21
CA ALA A 493 10.57 17.41 9.31
C ALA A 493 11.11 17.88 7.95
N ALA A 494 10.90 17.10 6.89
CA ALA A 494 11.33 17.43 5.53
C ALA A 494 10.58 18.67 4.97
N ALA A 495 9.30 18.83 5.30
CA ALA A 495 8.49 19.96 4.83
C ALA A 495 8.83 21.29 5.53
N ASP A 496 9.20 21.23 6.82
CA ASP A 496 9.42 22.42 7.63
C ASP A 496 10.78 23.09 7.34
N ASN A 497 10.77 24.08 6.47
CA ASN A 497 11.96 24.87 6.13
C ASN A 497 11.94 26.27 6.80
N THR A 498 11.16 26.43 7.86
CA THR A 498 11.15 27.67 8.65
C THR A 498 12.44 27.81 9.45
N PRO A 499 12.95 29.04 9.69
CA PRO A 499 14.19 29.24 10.47
C PRO A 499 14.13 28.66 11.89
N ASP A 500 12.93 28.61 12.48
CA ASP A 500 12.65 28.18 13.84
C ASP A 500 12.16 26.72 13.94
N LEU A 501 11.94 26.04 12.79
CA LEU A 501 11.39 24.69 12.70
C LEU A 501 10.11 24.51 13.54
N GLY A 502 9.25 25.54 13.56
CA GLY A 502 8.11 25.60 14.47
C GLY A 502 7.09 24.48 14.26
N THR A 503 6.86 24.05 13.02
CA THR A 503 5.92 22.96 12.72
C THR A 503 6.47 21.62 13.18
N LEU A 504 7.77 21.39 12.97
CA LEU A 504 8.45 20.19 13.46
C LEU A 504 8.47 20.16 14.99
N ARG A 505 8.80 21.27 15.64
CA ARG A 505 8.81 21.38 17.11
C ARG A 505 7.43 21.09 17.70
N GLN A 506 6.38 21.62 17.08
CA GLN A 506 5.01 21.28 17.45
C GLN A 506 4.70 19.78 17.24
N ALA A 507 5.11 19.19 16.12
CA ALA A 507 4.89 17.77 15.88
C ALA A 507 5.67 16.85 16.85
N LEU A 508 6.88 17.24 17.27
CA LEU A 508 7.66 16.55 18.30
C LEU A 508 6.92 16.55 19.65
N GLU A 509 6.25 17.66 20.00
CA GLU A 509 5.45 17.77 21.20
C GLU A 509 4.14 16.97 21.10
N ASP A 510 3.36 17.20 20.04
CA ASP A 510 2.02 16.61 19.87
C ASP A 510 2.07 15.09 19.64
N GLN A 511 3.04 14.60 18.85
CA GLN A 511 3.09 13.19 18.42
C GLN A 511 4.06 12.35 19.25
N LEU A 512 5.21 12.92 19.63
CA LEU A 512 6.25 12.20 20.37
C LEU A 512 6.36 12.62 21.83
N LEU A 513 5.52 13.54 22.31
CA LEU A 513 5.53 13.99 23.72
C LEU A 513 6.91 14.48 24.17
N VAL A 514 7.63 15.14 23.26
CA VAL A 514 8.85 15.88 23.56
C VAL A 514 8.43 17.30 23.92
N TYR A 515 8.41 17.62 25.21
CA TYR A 515 7.98 18.94 25.69
C TYR A 515 9.06 19.98 25.48
N SER A 516 8.68 21.12 24.89
CA SER A 516 9.58 22.26 24.66
C SER A 516 10.90 21.89 23.94
N PRO A 517 10.87 21.24 22.77
CA PRO A 517 12.09 20.89 22.03
C PRO A 517 12.84 22.17 21.63
N SER A 518 14.17 22.17 21.81
CA SER A 518 15.01 23.29 21.34
C SER A 518 15.08 23.33 19.81
N LEU A 519 15.57 24.44 19.25
CA LEU A 519 15.83 24.53 17.82
C LEU A 519 16.91 23.53 17.40
N GLU A 520 17.95 23.38 18.22
CA GLU A 520 19.05 22.44 18.02
C GLU A 520 18.59 20.98 18.04
N ASP A 521 17.65 20.64 18.93
CA ASP A 521 17.02 19.32 18.95
C ASP A 521 16.25 19.05 17.66
N ALA A 522 15.45 20.02 17.22
CA ALA A 522 14.69 19.92 15.98
C ALA A 522 15.60 19.81 14.75
N GLN A 523 16.72 20.55 14.72
CA GLN A 523 17.74 20.45 13.68
C GLN A 523 18.41 19.08 13.67
N ALA A 524 18.79 18.55 14.84
CA ALA A 524 19.37 17.22 14.97
C ALA A 524 18.41 16.12 14.50
N PHE A 525 17.15 16.18 14.95
CA PHE A 525 16.10 15.26 14.54
C PHE A 525 15.88 15.31 13.02
N LYS A 526 15.74 16.53 12.47
CA LYS A 526 15.56 16.76 11.03
C LYS A 526 16.72 16.19 10.21
N ALA A 527 17.97 16.46 10.60
CA ALA A 527 19.14 15.99 9.88
C ALA A 527 19.22 14.45 9.82
N VAL A 528 18.95 13.75 10.93
CA VAL A 528 18.91 12.28 10.95
C VAL A 528 17.75 11.75 10.11
N SER A 529 16.56 12.36 10.23
CA SER A 529 15.38 12.01 9.44
C SER A 529 15.63 12.16 7.93
N GLU A 530 16.24 13.26 7.51
CA GLU A 530 16.60 13.53 6.10
C GLU A 530 17.64 12.54 5.58
N ALA A 531 18.66 12.19 6.39
CA ALA A 531 19.66 11.20 5.99
C ALA A 531 19.03 9.81 5.72
N ILE A 532 18.12 9.38 6.59
CA ILE A 532 17.35 8.13 6.41
C ILE A 532 16.46 8.20 5.17
N GLY A 533 15.72 9.30 4.99
CA GLY A 533 14.85 9.52 3.82
C GLY A 533 15.62 9.55 2.51
N ARG A 534 16.77 10.24 2.47
CA ARG A 534 17.66 10.30 1.30
C ARG A 534 18.23 8.93 0.97
N ARG A 535 18.69 8.16 1.96
CA ARG A 535 19.13 6.78 1.76
C ARG A 535 18.02 5.92 1.13
N ALA A 536 16.79 6.02 1.64
CA ALA A 536 15.65 5.28 1.12
C ALA A 536 15.29 5.67 -0.33
N ALA A 537 15.37 6.95 -0.67
CA ALA A 537 15.17 7.44 -2.05
C ALA A 537 16.27 6.92 -3.00
N ARG A 538 17.53 6.95 -2.57
CA ARG A 538 18.65 6.44 -3.36
C ARG A 538 18.58 4.93 -3.57
N LEU A 539 18.14 4.16 -2.57
CA LEU A 539 17.84 2.73 -2.72
C LEU A 539 16.65 2.48 -3.66
N SER A 540 15.60 3.31 -3.60
CA SER A 540 14.47 3.25 -4.56
C SER A 540 14.94 3.43 -6.01
N ALA A 541 15.91 4.33 -6.24
CA ALA A 541 16.51 4.54 -7.55
C ALA A 541 17.28 3.33 -8.07
N VAL A 542 17.91 2.52 -7.19
CA VAL A 542 18.58 1.26 -7.58
C VAL A 542 17.61 0.33 -8.30
N ALA A 543 16.44 0.09 -7.69
CA ALA A 543 15.44 -0.82 -8.26
C ALA A 543 14.86 -0.29 -9.58
N ILE A 544 14.58 1.02 -9.66
CA ILE A 544 14.11 1.67 -10.89
C ILE A 544 15.16 1.56 -12.00
N ALA A 545 16.40 1.94 -11.72
CA ALA A 545 17.47 1.94 -12.70
C ALA A 545 17.77 0.53 -13.21
N ALA A 546 17.85 -0.46 -12.32
CA ALA A 546 18.09 -1.84 -12.72
C ALA A 546 17.02 -2.34 -13.69
N ILE A 547 15.73 -2.06 -13.45
CA ILE A 547 14.66 -2.46 -14.38
C ILE A 547 14.76 -1.69 -15.71
N VAL A 548 15.01 -0.39 -15.67
CA VAL A 548 15.16 0.41 -16.91
C VAL A 548 16.33 -0.11 -17.75
N LEU A 549 17.46 -0.45 -17.13
CA LEU A 549 18.62 -1.05 -17.79
C LEU A 549 18.29 -2.45 -18.34
N GLN A 550 17.66 -3.31 -17.53
CA GLN A 550 17.24 -4.67 -17.91
C GLN A 550 16.36 -4.65 -19.17
N THR A 551 15.44 -3.70 -19.25
CA THR A 551 14.50 -3.61 -20.38
C THR A 551 15.17 -3.17 -21.69
N GLY A 552 16.38 -2.59 -21.62
CA GLY A 552 17.14 -2.09 -22.77
C GLY A 552 16.51 -0.87 -23.47
N LYS A 553 15.47 -0.27 -22.88
CA LYS A 553 14.67 0.79 -23.54
C LYS A 553 15.37 2.13 -23.67
N LEU A 554 16.40 2.38 -22.87
CA LEU A 554 17.21 3.61 -22.98
C LEU A 554 17.99 3.72 -24.29
N THR A 555 18.41 2.58 -24.83
CA THR A 555 19.24 2.46 -26.04
C THR A 555 18.45 1.94 -27.24
N ASP A 556 17.18 1.62 -27.06
CA ASP A 556 16.29 1.10 -28.11
C ASP A 556 15.94 2.25 -29.09
N PRO A 557 16.30 2.15 -30.39
CA PRO A 557 15.97 3.17 -31.38
C PRO A 557 14.46 3.45 -31.50
N GLU A 558 13.60 2.47 -31.17
CA GLU A 558 12.15 2.69 -31.19
C GLU A 558 11.64 3.61 -30.08
N TRP A 559 12.48 3.87 -29.08
CA TRP A 559 12.20 4.74 -27.94
C TRP A 559 12.92 6.10 -28.06
N GLU A 560 13.55 6.37 -29.21
CA GLU A 560 14.18 7.65 -29.45
C GLU A 560 13.13 8.78 -29.46
N GLY A 561 13.32 9.80 -28.61
CA GLY A 561 12.41 10.92 -28.44
C GLY A 561 11.15 10.62 -27.62
N GLU A 562 10.95 9.39 -27.16
CA GLU A 562 9.82 9.00 -26.31
C GLU A 562 10.30 8.79 -24.86
N PRO A 563 9.53 9.25 -23.85
CA PRO A 563 9.90 9.06 -22.45
C PRO A 563 9.69 7.61 -22.01
N ILE A 564 10.59 7.12 -21.15
CA ILE A 564 10.44 5.86 -20.42
C ILE A 564 9.52 6.13 -19.23
N ASP A 565 8.24 5.85 -19.41
CA ASP A 565 7.23 6.11 -18.40
C ASP A 565 7.24 5.03 -17.31
N ILE A 566 7.20 5.49 -16.05
CA ILE A 566 7.17 4.66 -14.85
C ILE A 566 6.00 5.10 -13.99
N GLY A 567 5.11 4.15 -13.69
CA GLY A 567 4.00 4.34 -12.78
C GLY A 567 4.45 4.07 -11.35
N VAL A 568 4.23 5.03 -10.46
CA VAL A 568 4.50 4.85 -9.03
C VAL A 568 3.26 5.12 -8.20
N ASP A 569 3.05 4.33 -7.16
CA ASP A 569 1.99 4.52 -6.16
C ASP A 569 2.57 4.29 -4.76
N GLY A 570 1.87 4.76 -3.73
CA GLY A 570 2.24 4.60 -2.33
C GLY A 570 2.50 5.91 -1.61
N SER A 571 2.23 5.89 -0.30
CA SER A 571 2.27 7.08 0.56
C SER A 571 3.63 7.76 0.64
N LEU A 572 4.74 7.03 0.47
CA LEU A 572 6.08 7.61 0.57
C LEU A 572 6.37 8.50 -0.63
N VAL A 573 6.15 7.99 -1.85
CA VAL A 573 6.39 8.78 -3.08
C VAL A 573 5.37 9.90 -3.30
N GLU A 574 4.16 9.75 -2.75
CA GLU A 574 3.09 10.76 -2.87
C GLU A 574 3.20 11.88 -1.84
N HIS A 575 3.57 11.57 -0.59
CA HIS A 575 3.46 12.51 0.53
C HIS A 575 4.79 12.90 1.17
N TYR A 576 5.88 12.15 0.97
CA TYR A 576 7.18 12.55 1.50
C TYR A 576 7.78 13.67 0.63
N PRO A 577 8.05 14.86 1.20
CA PRO A 577 8.57 16.00 0.43
C PRO A 577 9.87 15.66 -0.31
N TYR A 578 9.97 16.07 -1.57
CA TYR A 578 11.17 15.91 -2.41
C TYR A 578 11.64 14.47 -2.65
N PHE A 579 10.86 13.44 -2.30
CA PHE A 579 11.27 12.04 -2.45
C PHE A 579 11.58 11.68 -3.91
N ARG A 580 10.73 12.15 -4.84
CA ARG A 580 10.96 11.98 -6.29
C ARG A 580 12.20 12.70 -6.77
N ASP A 581 12.49 13.88 -6.25
CA ASP A 581 13.66 14.66 -6.65
C ASP A 581 14.95 13.96 -6.20
N MET A 582 14.96 13.39 -4.99
CA MET A 582 16.07 12.57 -4.49
C MET A 582 16.26 11.28 -5.31
N ILE A 583 15.17 10.66 -5.81
CA ILE A 583 15.27 9.55 -6.76
C ILE A 583 15.94 10.01 -8.06
N TYR A 584 15.50 11.13 -8.65
CA TYR A 584 16.12 11.66 -9.87
C TYR A 584 17.60 12.03 -9.66
N GLU A 585 17.95 12.63 -8.53
CA GLU A 585 19.34 12.90 -8.16
C GLU A 585 20.18 11.61 -8.19
N ALA A 586 19.68 10.54 -7.57
CA ALA A 586 20.35 9.25 -7.56
C ALA A 586 20.44 8.62 -8.96
N LEU A 587 19.38 8.69 -9.76
CA LEU A 587 19.36 8.16 -11.13
C LEU A 587 20.45 8.79 -12.02
N ARG A 588 20.71 10.09 -11.86
CA ARG A 588 21.77 10.79 -12.61
C ARG A 588 23.17 10.27 -12.30
N ALA A 589 23.38 9.72 -11.11
CA ALA A 589 24.67 9.17 -10.68
C ALA A 589 24.87 7.68 -11.04
N ILE A 590 23.86 7.02 -11.63
CA ILE A 590 23.93 5.60 -11.97
C ILE A 590 24.55 5.40 -13.36
N ASP A 591 25.55 4.53 -13.42
CA ASP A 591 26.21 4.07 -14.62
C ASP A 591 25.19 3.43 -15.58
N GLY A 592 25.21 3.86 -16.84
CA GLY A 592 24.26 3.42 -17.86
C GLY A 592 22.95 4.22 -17.91
N ILE A 593 22.57 4.93 -16.83
CA ILE A 593 21.49 5.92 -16.84
C ILE A 593 22.08 7.30 -17.14
N GLY A 594 22.92 7.82 -16.23
CA GLY A 594 23.49 9.17 -16.32
C GLY A 594 22.45 10.29 -16.39
N GLU A 595 22.90 11.52 -16.64
CA GLU A 595 21.99 12.68 -16.80
C GLU A 595 21.01 12.49 -17.95
N ALA A 596 21.51 12.11 -19.13
CA ALA A 596 20.70 11.95 -20.33
C ALA A 596 19.65 10.84 -20.21
N GLY A 597 19.95 9.73 -19.52
CA GLY A 597 18.99 8.66 -19.27
C GLY A 597 17.96 9.04 -18.21
N ALA A 598 18.38 9.76 -17.16
CA ALA A 598 17.46 10.25 -16.14
C ALA A 598 16.41 11.21 -16.72
N ASP A 599 16.80 12.07 -17.67
CA ASP A 599 15.89 13.00 -18.36
C ASP A 599 14.89 12.28 -19.29
N LYS A 600 15.21 11.07 -19.75
CA LYS A 600 14.27 10.22 -20.50
C LYS A 600 13.27 9.52 -19.58
N ILE A 601 13.59 9.31 -18.32
CA ILE A 601 12.72 8.60 -17.37
C ILE A 601 11.65 9.57 -16.87
N ARG A 602 10.38 9.17 -16.97
CA ARG A 602 9.25 9.93 -16.47
C ARG A 602 8.53 9.15 -15.37
N ILE A 603 8.78 9.55 -14.12
CA ILE A 603 8.07 9.02 -12.95
C ILE A 603 6.73 9.75 -12.81
N GLY A 604 5.62 9.02 -12.98
CA GLY A 604 4.25 9.53 -12.83
C GLY A 604 3.46 8.79 -11.77
N ILE A 605 2.69 9.53 -10.97
CA ILE A 605 1.79 8.91 -9.98
C ILE A 605 0.68 8.13 -10.70
N ALA A 606 0.55 6.86 -10.37
CA ALA A 606 -0.54 6.00 -10.83
C ALA A 606 -1.63 6.01 -9.77
N LYS A 607 -2.70 6.77 -10.01
CA LYS A 607 -3.83 6.82 -9.07
C LYS A 607 -4.63 5.53 -9.17
N ASP A 608 -4.83 4.88 -8.01
CA ASP A 608 -5.72 3.73 -7.85
C ASP A 608 -5.31 2.47 -8.64
N GLY A 609 -4.04 2.07 -8.53
CA GLY A 609 -3.51 0.87 -9.19
C GLY A 609 -4.29 -0.40 -8.85
N SER A 610 -4.72 -0.57 -7.60
CA SER A 610 -5.47 -1.75 -7.15
C SER A 610 -6.93 -1.78 -7.62
N GLY A 611 -7.52 -0.66 -8.04
CA GLY A 611 -8.85 -0.58 -8.62
C GLY A 611 -8.81 -0.61 -10.15
N VAL A 612 -8.36 0.48 -10.75
CA VAL A 612 -8.35 0.68 -12.21
C VAL A 612 -7.46 -0.35 -12.90
N GLY A 613 -6.28 -0.61 -12.35
CA GLY A 613 -5.35 -1.60 -12.88
C GLY A 613 -5.94 -3.01 -12.90
N ALA A 614 -6.70 -3.37 -11.88
CA ALA A 614 -7.33 -4.69 -11.81
C ALA A 614 -8.45 -4.87 -12.84
N ALA A 615 -9.24 -3.82 -13.07
CA ALA A 615 -10.22 -3.80 -14.16
C ALA A 615 -9.56 -3.94 -15.54
N LEU A 616 -8.42 -3.26 -15.77
CA LEU A 616 -7.66 -3.37 -17.01
C LEU A 616 -7.07 -4.78 -17.22
N ILE A 617 -6.63 -5.44 -16.16
CA ILE A 617 -6.16 -6.84 -16.26
C ILE A 617 -7.32 -7.79 -16.53
N ALA A 618 -8.49 -7.57 -15.92
CA ALA A 618 -9.69 -8.34 -16.24
C ALA A 618 -10.11 -8.19 -17.72
N LEU A 619 -9.92 -7.01 -18.29
CA LEU A 619 -10.07 -6.78 -19.73
C LEU A 619 -9.06 -7.61 -20.55
N VAL A 620 -7.77 -7.56 -20.21
CA VAL A 620 -6.72 -8.34 -20.91
C VAL A 620 -7.02 -9.83 -20.86
N ALA A 621 -7.39 -10.36 -19.68
CA ALA A 621 -7.81 -11.75 -19.51
C ALA A 621 -9.00 -12.12 -20.41
N THR A 622 -9.95 -11.20 -20.59
CA THR A 622 -11.11 -11.40 -21.47
C THR A 622 -10.71 -11.43 -22.95
N GLY A 623 -9.71 -10.63 -23.35
CA GLY A 623 -9.13 -10.70 -24.69
C GLY A 623 -8.53 -12.08 -24.98
N MET A 624 -7.77 -12.62 -24.02
CA MET A 624 -7.14 -13.94 -24.14
C MET A 624 -8.15 -15.08 -24.27
N GLU A 625 -9.29 -15.01 -23.57
CA GLU A 625 -10.37 -16.00 -23.69
C GLU A 625 -11.01 -16.00 -25.08
N LYS A 626 -11.21 -14.82 -25.70
CA LYS A 626 -11.81 -14.71 -27.05
C LYS A 626 -10.89 -15.26 -28.15
N SER A 627 -9.58 -15.29 -27.90
CA SER A 627 -8.57 -15.84 -28.82
C SER A 627 -8.49 -17.36 -28.78
N GLN A 628 -9.04 -18.02 -27.76
CA GLN A 628 -9.10 -19.48 -27.68
C GLN A 628 -10.43 -19.98 -28.27
N PRO A 629 -10.41 -20.89 -29.26
CA PRO A 629 -11.64 -21.47 -29.79
C PRO A 629 -12.34 -22.24 -28.66
N THR A 630 -13.62 -21.93 -28.40
CA THR A 630 -14.37 -22.61 -27.35
C THR A 630 -14.47 -24.12 -27.63
N PRO A 631 -14.48 -24.99 -26.61
CA PRO A 631 -14.69 -26.43 -26.81
C PRO A 631 -15.96 -26.73 -27.61
N GLU A 632 -17.00 -25.93 -27.42
CA GLU A 632 -18.27 -25.99 -28.15
C GLU A 632 -18.11 -25.60 -29.63
N PHE A 633 -17.30 -24.58 -29.95
CA PHE A 633 -16.94 -24.26 -31.34
C PHE A 633 -16.10 -25.38 -31.96
N MET A 634 -15.16 -25.95 -31.21
CA MET A 634 -14.34 -27.06 -31.69
C MET A 634 -15.17 -28.34 -31.91
N ASP A 635 -16.15 -28.62 -31.07
CA ASP A 635 -17.08 -29.74 -31.22
C ASP A 635 -18.13 -29.49 -32.31
N GLN A 636 -18.55 -28.24 -32.52
CA GLN A 636 -19.32 -27.85 -33.71
C GLN A 636 -18.51 -28.01 -34.99
N VAL A 637 -17.26 -27.55 -35.03
CA VAL A 637 -16.37 -27.73 -36.18
C VAL A 637 -16.11 -29.22 -36.44
N ARG A 638 -15.85 -30.02 -35.39
CA ARG A 638 -15.70 -31.48 -35.51
C ARG A 638 -16.98 -32.15 -35.99
N SER A 639 -18.14 -31.76 -35.48
CA SER A 639 -19.42 -32.33 -35.95
C SER A 639 -19.71 -31.93 -37.40
N THR A 640 -19.38 -30.71 -37.80
CA THR A 640 -19.55 -30.22 -39.18
C THR A 640 -18.61 -30.95 -40.15
N LEU A 641 -17.34 -31.13 -39.77
CA LEU A 641 -16.35 -31.91 -40.52
C LEU A 641 -16.75 -33.40 -40.60
N ASN A 642 -17.33 -33.97 -39.54
CA ASN A 642 -17.82 -35.35 -39.54
C ASN A 642 -19.08 -35.51 -40.42
N VAL A 643 -19.93 -34.49 -40.51
CA VAL A 643 -21.08 -34.47 -41.42
C VAL A 643 -20.63 -34.33 -42.87
N GLU A 644 -19.67 -33.45 -43.17
CA GLU A 644 -19.09 -33.34 -44.52
C GLU A 644 -18.38 -34.64 -44.94
N ALA A 645 -17.61 -35.27 -44.04
CA ALA A 645 -17.00 -36.57 -44.30
C ALA A 645 -18.05 -37.68 -44.52
N ALA A 646 -19.17 -37.66 -43.79
CA ALA A 646 -20.27 -38.60 -43.99
C ALA A 646 -20.99 -38.37 -45.33
N VAL A 647 -21.19 -37.12 -45.75
CA VAL A 647 -21.79 -36.76 -47.05
C VAL A 647 -20.89 -37.15 -48.22
N ILE A 648 -19.57 -36.99 -48.08
CA ILE A 648 -18.59 -37.44 -49.07
C ILE A 648 -18.55 -38.98 -49.15
N SER A 649 -18.72 -39.69 -48.02
CA SER A 649 -18.78 -41.15 -48.00
C SER A 649 -20.10 -41.73 -48.54
N ALA A 650 -21.18 -40.94 -48.55
CA ALA A 650 -22.53 -41.40 -48.90
C ALA A 650 -22.91 -41.20 -50.37
N ASN A 651 -22.04 -40.60 -51.19
CA ASN A 651 -22.33 -40.32 -52.60
C ASN A 651 -21.21 -40.83 -53.56
N PRO A 652 -21.15 -42.14 -53.85
CA PRO A 652 -20.21 -42.67 -54.82
C PRO A 652 -20.87 -42.68 -56.21
N ALA A 653 -21.01 -41.51 -56.88
CA ALA A 653 -21.11 -41.41 -58.34
C ALA A 653 -21.50 -39.99 -58.79
N ILE A 654 -20.50 -39.20 -59.22
CA ILE A 654 -20.65 -38.32 -60.38
C ILE A 654 -19.36 -38.47 -61.20
N PRO A 655 -19.41 -38.90 -62.47
CA PRO A 655 -18.22 -39.02 -63.31
C PRO A 655 -17.58 -37.65 -63.53
N ILE A 656 -16.25 -37.61 -63.39
CA ILE A 656 -15.42 -36.47 -63.77
C ILE A 656 -15.40 -36.42 -65.30
N ASP A 657 -16.21 -35.54 -65.89
CA ASP A 657 -16.00 -35.08 -67.26
C ASP A 657 -14.84 -34.09 -67.24
N THR A 658 -13.70 -34.50 -67.79
CA THR A 658 -12.55 -33.64 -68.07
C THR A 658 -12.87 -32.70 -69.22
N PRO A 659 -12.85 -31.36 -69.04
CA PRO A 659 -12.82 -30.45 -70.17
C PRO A 659 -11.38 -30.29 -70.65
N SER A 660 -11.17 -30.61 -71.92
CA SER A 660 -9.96 -30.32 -72.67
C SER A 660 -9.55 -28.85 -72.55
N THR A 661 -8.29 -28.63 -72.18
CA THR A 661 -7.61 -27.34 -72.29
C THR A 661 -7.50 -26.90 -73.74
N THR A 662 -8.27 -25.88 -74.12
CA THR A 662 -7.96 -24.98 -75.23
C THR A 662 -8.02 -23.55 -74.72
N VAL A 663 -6.84 -22.94 -74.58
CA VAL A 663 -6.67 -21.49 -74.39
C VAL A 663 -6.98 -20.79 -75.72
N PRO A 664 -7.74 -19.69 -75.69
CA PRO A 664 -7.17 -18.49 -76.30
C PRO A 664 -7.32 -17.23 -75.43
N ALA A 665 -6.36 -16.34 -75.69
CA ALA A 665 -6.10 -15.05 -75.11
C ALA A 665 -7.28 -14.06 -75.11
N GLY A 666 -7.26 -13.19 -74.10
CA GLY A 666 -7.40 -11.75 -74.37
C GLY A 666 -8.53 -11.03 -73.64
N ILE A 667 -8.12 -9.96 -72.97
CA ILE A 667 -8.80 -8.68 -72.74
C ILE A 667 -9.24 -8.41 -71.29
N GLU A 668 -8.57 -7.38 -70.79
CA GLU A 668 -8.75 -6.52 -69.62
C GLU A 668 -10.21 -6.12 -69.33
N ALA A 669 -10.55 -5.93 -68.05
CA ALA A 669 -10.83 -4.59 -67.48
C ALA A 669 -11.51 -4.66 -66.10
N ALA A 670 -10.91 -3.92 -65.16
CA ALA A 670 -11.50 -3.07 -64.13
C ALA A 670 -12.71 -3.54 -63.32
N VAL A 671 -12.51 -3.72 -62.00
CA VAL A 671 -13.55 -3.41 -61.00
C VAL A 671 -12.90 -2.76 -59.77
N TYR A 672 -13.54 -1.67 -59.36
CA TYR A 672 -13.38 -0.89 -58.12
C TYR A 672 -13.69 -1.71 -56.86
#